data_AF-A0A498KJU9-F1
#
_entry.id   AF-A0A498KJU9-F1
#
_cell.length_a   1.000
_cell.length_b   1.000
_cell.length_c   1.000
_cell.angle_alpha   90.00
_cell.angle_beta   90.00
_cell.angle_gamma   90.00
#
_symmetry.space_group_name_H-M   'P 1'
#
loop_
_entity.id
_entity.type
_entity.pdbx_description
1 polymer ?
#
loop_
_entity_poly.entity_id
_entity_poly.type
_entity_poly.pdbx_seq_one_letter_code
_entity_poly.pdbx_strand_id
1 'polypeptide(L)'
;MEFRKRAAHLEKARTERKKRSASSSKPHNNKRAYGGSVSGGSGGRGVGQPSSRPAKAAKFSNAYPSFTRRNPNPLPQHSPATRYSGPYNYPSHDGPTVASYGSTYGAPPAQSPAALPSQHYSLSGDSMGAAGFRSSGAYGGQTNYGYASAAPPAYQPPSKYKSFIFYTSKTEHITVRKRTAMASDSNGSLASESSVKIPTIKYTKLFINGEFVDSVSGKTFETMDPRTGEVIARVAEGDKEDVDLAVEAARAAFENGPWPRLPGSVCTLNRTLEKEFTERGRIMLKFADLIDQHVEELASLDTVNAGNLFGDGKIAGIPSVANSLRYYAGAADKIHGEVLKMSRDFHAYTLLEPIGVVGHIIPWNFPSTLFFTKVSPCLAAGCTMVVKPAEQTPLSAIYYAYLAKLAGVPDGVLNVITGFGQTAGAAISHHMDIDKVTFTGSTEVGREVMQAAAKSNLKQVSLELGGKSPLVIFDDADINMAVELALLGIFYNQGEICVASSRVYVQDGIYDEFVKKLKDEVKTWVVGDPFDPNVRQGPQVDKQQFYKVLTYIEHGKREGATLLTGGKPLGDKGYYIEPTVFTDVKEEMLIAKDEIFGPVMALMKFKTIEEAIKKANNSKYGLAAGIITKDLNVANTVSRSIRAGIIWINCYLAFDGDCPFGGYKMSGFGRELGLQGLHKYLHTKSVRRAEETAAMGSDFNGSSASFVKIPIIKFTQLFINGDFVDSVSGKTFETIDPRTGEVIARVAEGDTEDVDLAVKAARAAFDHGPWPRLPGAERGRIMMKLADLIDQHLEELAILDTVDAGKLFSSCKTVDIPQVAEMVRYYAGAADKIHGEVLKMSRDLQAYTLLEPIGVVGLIVPWNFPSTLLFAKVSPALAAGCTMVIKPAEQTPLSALYYAHLAKLAGVPDGVFNVITGFGKTAGAAISHHMDIDKVSFTGSTEVGREVMQAAAKSNLKQVSLELGGKSPLVIFDDADINMAADLALLGILFNKGEICVASSRVYVQEGIYDEFVKKLQEKAKDWVVGDPFDPNVHQGPQVDKKQFDKILTYIEHGKNGGATLLTGGKPVGNKGYYIEPTVFTDVKDDMLIAQDEIFGPVMALMKFKTIEEAIQRANNTRYGLAAGIITNDLNVANTVSRSIRAGIIWINCYFEFDRDCPYGGYKMSGFGRDSGMQGLYEYLHTKSVVTPIYSSPWL
;
A
#
# COMPACT_ATOMS: atom_id res chain seq x y z
N MET A 1 2.52 44.03 23.27
CA MET A 1 2.01 44.02 24.66
C MET A 1 1.48 42.64 25.08
N GLU A 2 0.90 41.84 24.18
CA GLU A 2 0.52 40.42 24.44
C GLU A 2 1.70 39.47 24.72
N PHE A 3 2.87 39.70 24.12
CA PHE A 3 4.06 38.86 24.34
C PHE A 3 4.56 38.91 25.80
N ARG A 4 4.39 40.05 26.48
CA ARG A 4 4.73 40.19 27.91
C ARG A 4 3.71 39.52 28.83
N LYS A 5 2.43 39.42 28.42
CA LYS A 5 1.40 38.70 29.19
C LYS A 5 1.62 37.17 29.16
N ARG A 6 2.12 36.63 28.05
CA ARG A 6 2.45 35.20 27.92
C ARG A 6 3.69 34.79 28.74
N ALA A 7 4.71 35.64 28.81
CA ALA A 7 5.91 35.38 29.61
C ALA A 7 5.61 35.33 31.12
N ALA A 8 4.77 36.26 31.62
CA ALA A 8 4.38 36.31 33.04
C ALA A 8 3.53 35.09 33.49
N HIS A 9 2.77 34.48 32.57
CA HIS A 9 1.96 33.30 32.88
C HIS A 9 2.81 32.02 33.03
N LEU A 10 3.86 31.89 32.21
CA LEU A 10 4.81 30.77 32.26
C LEU A 10 5.67 30.78 33.52
N GLU A 11 6.02 31.97 34.03
CA GLU A 11 6.81 32.12 35.25
C GLU A 11 6.01 31.84 36.53
N LYS A 12 4.70 32.17 36.51
CA LYS A 12 3.76 31.83 37.58
C LYS A 12 3.53 30.31 37.68
N ALA A 13 3.39 29.62 36.54
CA ALA A 13 3.26 28.16 36.49
C ALA A 13 4.52 27.42 36.97
N ARG A 14 5.72 27.96 36.69
CA ARG A 14 7.00 27.41 37.21
C ARG A 14 7.13 27.55 38.73
N THR A 15 6.58 28.61 39.30
CA THR A 15 6.67 28.91 40.74
C THR A 15 5.68 28.07 41.55
N GLU A 16 4.50 27.75 41.00
CA GLU A 16 3.52 26.85 41.64
C GLU A 16 3.96 25.38 41.63
N ARG A 17 4.71 24.95 40.60
CA ARG A 17 5.26 23.58 40.53
C ARG A 17 6.35 23.32 41.57
N LYS A 18 7.16 24.33 41.94
CA LYS A 18 8.15 24.26 43.02
C LYS A 18 7.54 24.29 44.43
N LYS A 19 6.33 24.83 44.60
CA LYS A 19 5.63 24.85 45.90
C LYS A 19 4.90 23.53 46.22
N ARG A 20 4.56 22.72 45.22
CA ARG A 20 3.93 21.39 45.41
C ARG A 20 4.91 20.26 45.71
N SER A 21 6.22 20.44 45.49
CA SER A 21 7.25 19.43 45.82
C SER A 21 7.83 19.57 47.23
N ALA A 22 7.33 20.51 48.04
CA ALA A 22 7.86 20.82 49.37
C ALA A 22 6.75 20.79 50.43
N SER A 23 5.98 19.71 50.51
CA SER A 23 5.03 19.48 51.60
C SER A 23 4.67 18.00 51.78
N SER A 24 5.63 17.17 52.21
CA SER A 24 5.31 15.93 52.96
C SER A 24 6.55 15.42 53.70
N SER A 25 6.91 16.11 54.78
CA SER A 25 7.80 15.54 55.80
C SER A 25 7.50 16.20 57.14
N LYS A 26 6.98 15.43 58.11
CA LYS A 26 7.07 15.67 59.57
C LYS A 26 6.44 14.49 60.37
N PRO A 27 6.75 14.30 61.68
CA PRO A 27 7.61 13.18 62.13
C PRO A 27 7.15 12.48 63.45
N HIS A 28 8.06 11.65 64.01
CA HIS A 28 8.13 11.08 65.38
C HIS A 28 7.26 9.82 65.65
N ASN A 29 7.66 8.79 66.43
CA ASN A 29 8.65 8.72 67.52
C ASN A 29 8.99 7.25 67.91
N ASN A 30 10.25 7.03 68.38
CA ASN A 30 10.66 6.23 69.56
C ASN A 30 10.39 4.71 69.69
N LYS A 31 11.46 3.87 69.76
CA LYS A 31 12.06 3.33 71.02
C LYS A 31 12.99 2.11 70.82
N ARG A 32 14.21 2.24 71.39
CA ARG A 32 14.97 1.31 72.28
C ARG A 32 15.23 -0.17 71.90
N ALA A 33 16.55 -0.46 71.81
CA ALA A 33 17.36 -1.27 72.75
C ALA A 33 17.79 -2.71 72.39
N TYR A 34 19.02 -3.01 72.87
CA TYR A 34 19.76 -4.30 72.95
C TYR A 34 20.33 -4.83 71.62
N GLY A 35 21.55 -5.36 71.51
CA GLY A 35 22.63 -5.68 72.45
C GLY A 35 23.50 -6.79 71.82
N GLY A 36 24.83 -6.77 72.07
CA GLY A 36 25.78 -7.89 71.96
C GLY A 36 26.18 -8.35 70.54
N SER A 37 27.43 -8.28 70.06
CA SER A 37 28.72 -8.81 70.54
C SER A 37 29.07 -10.21 69.99
N VAL A 38 30.15 -10.22 69.18
CA VAL A 38 31.34 -11.10 69.27
C VAL A 38 31.46 -12.33 68.35
N SER A 39 32.68 -12.38 67.77
CA SER A 39 33.50 -13.51 67.27
C SER A 39 33.10 -14.14 65.94
N GLY A 40 34.03 -14.47 65.03
CA GLY A 40 35.48 -14.57 65.12
C GLY A 40 35.92 -15.80 64.32
N GLY A 41 37.03 -15.72 63.57
CA GLY A 41 37.53 -16.90 62.84
C GLY A 41 38.55 -16.59 61.74
N SER A 42 39.77 -16.28 62.17
CA SER A 42 41.01 -16.18 61.40
C SER A 42 41.57 -17.54 60.94
N GLY A 43 42.37 -17.58 59.86
CA GLY A 43 43.41 -18.61 59.72
C GLY A 43 44.12 -18.77 58.37
N GLY A 44 45.38 -18.28 58.29
CA GLY A 44 46.55 -18.83 57.54
C GLY A 44 46.58 -18.69 56.01
N ARG A 45 47.47 -17.92 55.34
CA ARG A 45 48.96 -17.83 55.23
C ARG A 45 49.68 -18.99 54.50
N GLY A 46 50.49 -18.62 53.49
CA GLY A 46 51.64 -19.36 52.91
C GLY A 46 51.81 -19.04 51.41
N VAL A 47 52.49 -17.97 50.97
CA VAL A 47 53.95 -17.74 50.77
C VAL A 47 54.61 -18.64 49.71
N GLY A 48 55.19 -18.02 48.65
CA GLY A 48 56.20 -18.62 47.77
C GLY A 48 56.40 -17.96 46.39
N GLN A 49 57.32 -16.98 46.29
CA GLN A 49 58.04 -16.55 45.07
C GLN A 49 59.38 -17.35 44.97
N PRO A 50 60.33 -17.12 44.02
CA PRO A 50 60.31 -16.89 42.55
C PRO A 50 61.44 -17.69 41.80
N SER A 51 61.55 -17.63 40.46
CA SER A 51 62.80 -17.78 39.66
C SER A 51 62.48 -17.73 38.14
N SER A 52 62.95 -16.77 37.34
CA SER A 52 64.29 -16.48 36.73
C SER A 52 64.52 -17.10 35.33
N ARG A 53 64.76 -16.21 34.34
CA ARG A 53 65.37 -16.34 32.98
C ARG A 53 66.69 -17.18 32.96
N PRO A 54 67.40 -17.51 31.83
CA PRO A 54 67.53 -16.78 30.52
C PRO A 54 67.90 -17.58 29.21
N ALA A 55 68.16 -16.81 28.12
CA ALA A 55 69.15 -17.01 27.03
C ALA A 55 68.83 -18.00 25.87
N LYS A 56 69.37 -17.94 24.64
CA LYS A 56 69.86 -16.93 23.65
C LYS A 56 70.35 -17.75 22.41
N ALA A 57 70.05 -17.29 21.19
CA ALA A 57 70.81 -17.35 19.90
C ALA A 57 71.41 -18.65 19.30
N ALA A 58 71.15 -18.88 17.99
CA ALA A 58 72.11 -19.01 16.84
C ALA A 58 71.44 -19.74 15.63
N LYS A 59 71.21 -19.07 14.47
CA LYS A 59 71.99 -19.09 13.21
C LYS A 59 72.30 -20.48 12.60
N PHE A 60 71.84 -20.71 11.36
CA PHE A 60 72.66 -21.24 10.26
C PHE A 60 72.11 -20.82 8.89
N SER A 61 73.04 -20.54 7.98
CA SER A 61 72.90 -20.07 6.61
C SER A 61 73.16 -21.19 5.59
N ASN A 62 72.79 -20.91 4.33
CA ASN A 62 73.35 -21.37 3.03
C ASN A 62 72.22 -21.80 2.09
N ALA A 63 72.26 -21.66 0.76
CA ALA A 63 73.01 -20.87 -0.21
C ALA A 63 72.32 -21.13 -1.58
N TYR A 64 72.46 -20.18 -2.50
CA TYR A 64 72.09 -20.16 -3.94
C TYR A 64 72.55 -21.40 -4.77
N PRO A 65 72.16 -21.62 -6.06
CA PRO A 65 71.89 -20.61 -7.09
C PRO A 65 70.82 -20.88 -8.20
N SER A 66 70.58 -19.79 -8.95
CA SER A 66 69.86 -19.57 -10.21
C SER A 66 70.35 -20.35 -11.44
N PHE A 67 69.52 -20.52 -12.50
CA PHE A 67 69.93 -20.35 -13.93
C PHE A 67 68.74 -20.18 -14.93
N THR A 68 68.71 -18.99 -15.57
CA THR A 68 68.43 -18.57 -16.98
C THR A 68 67.29 -19.05 -17.91
N ARG A 69 66.67 -18.02 -18.54
CA ARG A 69 66.04 -17.82 -19.88
C ARG A 69 66.34 -18.80 -21.04
N ARG A 70 65.34 -19.03 -21.92
CA ARG A 70 65.31 -18.73 -23.40
C ARG A 70 63.99 -19.18 -24.11
N ASN A 71 63.46 -18.33 -25.01
CA ASN A 71 62.52 -18.60 -26.14
C ASN A 71 63.23 -19.46 -27.24
N PRO A 72 62.63 -20.05 -28.34
CA PRO A 72 61.35 -19.77 -29.05
C PRO A 72 60.55 -21.00 -29.65
N ASN A 73 59.44 -20.75 -30.36
CA ASN A 73 58.59 -21.63 -31.25
C ASN A 73 59.34 -22.66 -32.15
N PRO A 74 58.76 -23.78 -32.70
CA PRO A 74 57.54 -23.81 -33.56
C PRO A 74 56.64 -25.11 -33.61
N LEU A 75 55.53 -25.02 -34.36
CA LEU A 75 54.54 -26.02 -34.89
C LEU A 75 55.17 -27.26 -35.64
N PRO A 76 54.45 -28.36 -36.09
CA PRO A 76 53.08 -28.38 -36.71
C PRO A 76 52.19 -29.67 -36.74
N GLN A 77 50.95 -29.49 -37.28
CA GLN A 77 50.05 -30.40 -38.07
C GLN A 77 49.36 -31.62 -37.40
N HIS A 78 48.03 -31.85 -37.52
CA HIS A 78 47.22 -32.02 -38.73
C HIS A 78 45.73 -31.53 -38.62
N SER A 79 45.18 -31.23 -39.81
CA SER A 79 43.83 -30.74 -40.20
C SER A 79 42.91 -31.93 -40.66
N PRO A 80 41.71 -31.79 -41.30
CA PRO A 80 40.98 -30.58 -41.72
C PRO A 80 39.42 -30.59 -41.58
N ALA A 81 38.81 -29.39 -41.63
CA ALA A 81 37.52 -29.16 -42.28
C ALA A 81 37.40 -27.70 -42.79
N THR A 82 37.06 -27.56 -44.07
CA THR A 82 36.81 -26.35 -44.89
C THR A 82 35.60 -26.71 -45.80
N ARG A 83 34.79 -25.84 -46.42
CA ARG A 83 34.48 -24.39 -46.48
C ARG A 83 33.38 -24.27 -47.56
N TYR A 84 32.74 -23.09 -47.68
CA TYR A 84 32.79 -22.14 -48.83
C TYR A 84 31.68 -21.07 -48.61
N SER A 85 32.00 -19.81 -48.30
CA SER A 85 32.38 -18.63 -49.16
C SER A 85 31.15 -17.80 -49.59
N GLY A 86 31.12 -16.47 -49.67
CA GLY A 86 32.13 -15.41 -49.80
C GLY A 86 31.46 -14.02 -50.05
N PRO A 87 32.15 -12.96 -50.53
CA PRO A 87 32.32 -11.66 -49.82
C PRO A 87 32.07 -10.37 -50.66
N TYR A 88 32.29 -9.14 -50.10
CA TYR A 88 33.16 -8.03 -50.64
C TYR A 88 32.99 -6.62 -49.96
N ASN A 89 33.97 -5.73 -50.23
CA ASN A 89 34.51 -4.55 -49.50
C ASN A 89 33.84 -3.13 -49.67
N TYR A 90 34.24 -2.18 -48.79
CA TYR A 90 34.11 -0.69 -48.72
C TYR A 90 34.57 0.11 -49.99
N PRO A 91 34.18 1.41 -50.26
CA PRO A 91 34.43 2.61 -49.40
C PRO A 91 33.50 3.87 -49.47
N SER A 92 33.69 4.79 -48.49
CA SER A 92 33.47 6.27 -48.35
C SER A 92 32.56 7.10 -49.30
N HIS A 93 31.69 7.97 -48.74
CA HIS A 93 31.69 9.45 -48.97
C HIS A 93 30.59 10.22 -48.19
N ASP A 94 30.92 11.49 -47.95
CA ASP A 94 30.24 12.68 -47.43
C ASP A 94 28.70 12.84 -47.52
N GLY A 95 28.15 13.47 -46.47
CA GLY A 95 27.40 14.73 -46.61
C GLY A 95 25.92 14.69 -47.03
N PRO A 96 25.14 15.76 -46.71
CA PRO A 96 23.72 15.67 -46.37
C PRO A 96 22.81 16.23 -47.48
N THR A 97 21.50 15.92 -47.44
CA THR A 97 20.37 16.82 -47.81
C THR A 97 19.04 16.06 -47.68
N VAL A 98 18.12 16.47 -46.81
CA VAL A 98 17.07 17.49 -46.99
C VAL A 98 15.87 16.99 -47.81
N ALA A 99 14.79 16.81 -47.06
CA ALA A 99 13.42 17.19 -47.35
C ALA A 99 12.53 16.33 -48.28
N SER A 100 11.34 16.15 -47.71
CA SER A 100 10.07 16.69 -48.21
C SER A 100 9.10 15.74 -48.87
N TYR A 101 7.93 15.68 -48.21
CA TYR A 101 6.57 15.72 -48.76
C TYR A 101 6.24 14.64 -49.81
N GLY A 102 5.32 13.72 -49.58
CA GLY A 102 4.02 13.91 -48.95
C GLY A 102 2.94 13.74 -50.01
N SER A 103 1.85 13.06 -49.62
CA SER A 103 0.53 13.10 -50.26
C SER A 103 0.45 12.46 -51.67
N THR A 104 -0.59 11.75 -52.12
CA THR A 104 -1.96 11.52 -51.65
C THR A 104 -2.70 10.68 -52.70
N TYR A 105 -3.77 10.01 -52.27
CA TYR A 105 -5.03 9.71 -52.98
C TYR A 105 -5.07 8.90 -54.30
N GLY A 106 -5.92 7.86 -54.29
CA GLY A 106 -6.55 7.33 -55.51
C GLY A 106 -7.17 5.93 -55.35
N ALA A 107 -8.44 5.85 -54.94
CA ALA A 107 -9.32 4.69 -55.09
C ALA A 107 -10.12 4.77 -56.43
N PRO A 108 -11.13 3.93 -56.68
CA PRO A 108 -11.18 2.54 -57.21
C PRO A 108 -11.87 2.48 -58.61
N PRO A 109 -12.26 1.32 -59.21
CA PRO A 109 -13.59 0.67 -58.99
C PRO A 109 -13.60 -0.89 -59.21
N ALA A 110 -14.36 -1.73 -58.47
CA ALA A 110 -15.77 -2.17 -58.55
C ALA A 110 -16.07 -3.51 -59.29
N GLN A 111 -17.04 -4.26 -58.72
CA GLN A 111 -17.98 -5.26 -59.26
C GLN A 111 -17.76 -6.78 -59.01
N SER A 112 -18.87 -7.40 -58.52
CA SER A 112 -19.17 -8.80 -58.14
C SER A 112 -19.93 -9.54 -59.28
N PRO A 113 -20.71 -10.65 -59.12
CA PRO A 113 -20.88 -11.69 -58.07
C PRO A 113 -21.03 -13.14 -58.63
N ALA A 114 -21.17 -14.17 -57.75
CA ALA A 114 -21.91 -15.47 -57.88
C ALA A 114 -21.19 -16.58 -57.08
N ALA A 115 -21.75 -17.68 -56.55
CA ALA A 115 -23.06 -18.16 -56.13
C ALA A 115 -22.80 -19.54 -55.46
N LEU A 116 -23.67 -19.94 -54.52
CA LEU A 116 -23.76 -21.21 -53.76
C LEU A 116 -23.81 -22.49 -54.66
N PRO A 117 -23.64 -23.76 -54.16
CA PRO A 117 -24.37 -24.29 -52.99
C PRO A 117 -23.74 -25.40 -52.10
N SER A 118 -24.49 -25.63 -51.03
CA SER A 118 -24.44 -26.65 -49.96
C SER A 118 -24.54 -28.12 -50.41
N GLN A 119 -23.99 -29.05 -49.61
CA GLN A 119 -24.58 -30.37 -49.34
C GLN A 119 -24.16 -30.95 -47.98
N HIS A 120 -25.14 -31.48 -47.26
CA HIS A 120 -25.05 -32.28 -46.03
C HIS A 120 -24.44 -33.68 -46.28
N TYR A 121 -23.84 -34.30 -45.25
CA TYR A 121 -24.25 -35.61 -44.73
C TYR A 121 -23.52 -35.96 -43.41
N SER A 122 -24.31 -36.45 -42.45
CA SER A 122 -23.93 -37.14 -41.22
C SER A 122 -23.28 -38.50 -41.49
N LEU A 123 -22.46 -39.03 -40.55
CA LEU A 123 -22.51 -40.45 -40.14
C LEU A 123 -21.70 -40.72 -38.86
N SER A 124 -22.25 -41.68 -38.11
CA SER A 124 -21.87 -42.33 -36.86
C SER A 124 -20.65 -43.27 -36.93
N GLY A 125 -20.13 -43.65 -35.75
CA GLY A 125 -19.73 -45.06 -35.50
C GLY A 125 -18.29 -45.34 -35.05
N ASP A 126 -18.14 -45.61 -33.75
CA ASP A 126 -17.38 -46.69 -33.10
C ASP A 126 -15.98 -47.17 -33.59
N SER A 127 -15.07 -47.10 -32.61
CA SER A 127 -14.25 -48.22 -32.08
C SER A 127 -12.80 -48.47 -32.55
N MET A 128 -11.98 -48.67 -31.51
CA MET A 128 -10.80 -49.53 -31.36
C MET A 128 -9.47 -49.19 -32.06
N GLY A 129 -8.40 -49.25 -31.26
CA GLY A 129 -7.04 -49.51 -31.76
C GLY A 129 -5.91 -49.08 -30.83
N ALA A 130 -5.61 -49.89 -29.81
CA ALA A 130 -4.41 -49.77 -28.98
C ALA A 130 -3.19 -50.42 -29.65
N ALA A 131 -2.02 -49.77 -29.56
CA ALA A 131 -0.65 -50.33 -29.54
C ALA A 131 0.32 -49.12 -29.50
N GLY A 132 1.41 -49.05 -28.73
CA GLY A 132 2.14 -50.00 -27.92
C GLY A 132 3.64 -49.65 -27.98
N PHE A 133 4.32 -49.74 -26.83
CA PHE A 133 5.76 -50.04 -26.64
C PHE A 133 6.86 -48.96 -26.83
N ARG A 134 7.57 -48.65 -25.71
CA ARG A 134 8.97 -49.04 -25.33
C ARG A 134 9.68 -47.93 -24.51
N SER A 135 9.93 -48.16 -23.21
CA SER A 135 11.23 -48.57 -22.57
C SER A 135 12.19 -47.39 -22.37
N SER A 136 12.93 -47.15 -21.27
CA SER A 136 13.46 -47.93 -20.14
C SER A 136 14.16 -46.90 -19.19
N GLY A 137 13.97 -46.91 -17.86
CA GLY A 137 14.81 -47.59 -16.83
C GLY A 137 15.94 -46.68 -16.29
N ALA A 138 16.38 -46.63 -15.03
CA ALA A 138 16.03 -47.19 -13.71
C ALA A 138 16.96 -46.50 -12.65
N TYR A 139 16.53 -46.13 -11.44
CA TYR A 139 16.82 -46.71 -10.09
C TYR A 139 16.95 -45.51 -9.10
N GLY A 140 16.54 -45.49 -7.84
CA GLY A 140 15.86 -46.43 -6.94
C GLY A 140 15.71 -45.76 -5.55
N GLY A 141 14.72 -46.18 -4.75
CA GLY A 141 14.54 -45.75 -3.36
C GLY A 141 13.14 -46.02 -2.80
N GLN A 142 12.97 -47.15 -2.10
CA GLN A 142 11.75 -47.64 -1.46
C GLN A 142 11.22 -46.66 -0.38
N THR A 143 9.90 -46.56 -0.15
CA THR A 143 9.20 -47.31 0.91
C THR A 143 7.69 -47.52 0.64
N ASN A 144 7.18 -48.60 1.24
CA ASN A 144 5.90 -49.27 1.04
C ASN A 144 4.64 -48.49 1.47
N TYR A 145 3.57 -48.55 0.66
CA TYR A 145 2.19 -48.64 1.16
C TYR A 145 1.37 -49.56 0.25
N GLY A 146 0.90 -50.68 0.81
CA GLY A 146 -0.03 -51.60 0.16
C GLY A 146 -1.47 -51.06 0.23
N TYR A 147 -2.12 -50.95 -0.92
CA TYR A 147 -3.57 -50.73 -1.00
C TYR A 147 -4.28 -52.09 -1.00
N ALA A 148 -5.02 -52.38 0.07
CA ALA A 148 -6.06 -53.40 0.08
C ALA A 148 -7.41 -52.72 -0.21
N SER A 149 -8.07 -53.16 -1.28
CA SER A 149 -9.43 -52.77 -1.64
C SER A 149 -10.45 -53.35 -0.66
N ALA A 150 -11.21 -52.50 0.02
CA ALA A 150 -12.47 -52.88 0.66
C ALA A 150 -13.48 -51.74 0.50
N ALA A 151 -14.62 -52.05 -0.11
CA ALA A 151 -15.74 -51.13 -0.29
C ALA A 151 -16.34 -50.73 1.08
N PRO A 152 -16.69 -49.45 1.31
CA PRO A 152 -17.37 -49.05 2.53
C PRO A 152 -18.90 -49.26 2.44
N PRO A 153 -19.57 -49.56 3.57
CA PRO A 153 -21.01 -49.83 3.62
C PRO A 153 -21.85 -48.55 3.52
N ALA A 154 -23.09 -48.70 3.05
CA ALA A 154 -24.08 -47.64 2.91
C ALA A 154 -24.38 -46.96 4.25
N TYR A 155 -24.19 -45.63 4.29
CA TYR A 155 -24.52 -44.78 5.43
C TYR A 155 -25.95 -44.24 5.28
N GLN A 156 -26.84 -44.60 6.21
CA GLN A 156 -28.14 -43.95 6.39
C GLN A 156 -27.99 -42.75 7.34
N PRO A 157 -28.35 -41.51 6.95
CA PRO A 157 -28.27 -40.37 7.84
C PRO A 157 -29.44 -40.37 8.87
N PRO A 158 -29.19 -39.90 10.11
CA PRO A 158 -30.22 -39.79 11.13
C PRO A 158 -31.25 -38.71 10.79
N SER A 159 -32.52 -39.07 10.97
CA SER A 159 -33.70 -38.24 10.69
C SER A 159 -33.84 -37.09 11.71
N LYS A 160 -33.16 -35.95 11.50
CA LYS A 160 -33.49 -34.67 12.18
C LYS A 160 -32.79 -33.43 11.62
N TYR A 161 -32.66 -33.29 10.30
CA TYR A 161 -32.38 -31.99 9.65
C TYR A 161 -33.14 -31.96 8.33
N LYS A 162 -34.31 -31.33 8.30
CA LYS A 162 -35.01 -30.99 7.06
C LYS A 162 -34.78 -29.51 6.76
N SER A 163 -34.35 -29.25 5.52
CA SER A 163 -34.31 -27.99 4.77
C SER A 163 -33.38 -26.86 5.24
N PHE A 164 -32.14 -26.86 4.74
CA PHE A 164 -31.45 -25.63 4.31
C PHE A 164 -31.73 -25.47 2.81
N ILE A 165 -32.48 -24.43 2.43
CA ILE A 165 -32.77 -24.11 1.03
C ILE A 165 -31.61 -23.28 0.50
N PHE A 166 -30.80 -23.87 -0.37
CA PHE A 166 -29.89 -23.14 -1.24
C PHE A 166 -30.71 -22.50 -2.37
N TYR A 167 -30.64 -21.17 -2.50
CA TYR A 167 -31.27 -20.45 -3.60
C TYR A 167 -30.55 -20.78 -4.91
N THR A 168 -31.09 -21.75 -5.63
CA THR A 168 -30.81 -21.98 -7.06
C THR A 168 -32.09 -21.68 -7.82
N SER A 169 -32.15 -20.56 -8.54
CA SER A 169 -33.26 -20.31 -9.46
C SER A 169 -32.90 -20.86 -10.83
N LYS A 170 -33.54 -21.97 -11.23
CA LYS A 170 -33.60 -22.38 -12.62
C LYS A 170 -34.20 -21.26 -13.47
N THR A 171 -33.61 -21.10 -14.65
CA THR A 171 -33.93 -20.24 -15.78
C THR A 171 -35.42 -19.96 -15.97
N GLU A 172 -35.80 -18.72 -15.68
CA GLU A 172 -36.73 -17.90 -16.49
C GLU A 172 -36.35 -16.44 -16.24
N HIS A 173 -36.24 -15.65 -17.31
CA HIS A 173 -35.86 -14.24 -17.29
C HIS A 173 -36.42 -13.49 -16.07
N ILE A 174 -35.55 -13.12 -15.13
CA ILE A 174 -35.90 -12.21 -14.04
C ILE A 174 -35.94 -10.80 -14.66
N THR A 175 -37.06 -10.50 -15.30
CA THR A 175 -37.54 -9.13 -15.44
C THR A 175 -38.24 -8.79 -14.12
N VAL A 176 -38.07 -7.58 -13.60
CA VAL A 176 -38.74 -7.04 -12.39
C VAL A 176 -40.27 -7.29 -12.36
N ARG A 177 -40.89 -7.62 -13.50
CA ARG A 177 -42.30 -8.03 -13.64
C ARG A 177 -42.73 -9.27 -12.84
N LYS A 178 -41.84 -10.17 -12.40
CA LYS A 178 -42.25 -11.34 -11.59
C LYS A 178 -42.37 -11.08 -10.09
N ARG A 179 -42.10 -9.87 -9.59
CA ARG A 179 -42.45 -9.49 -8.20
C ARG A 179 -43.97 -9.32 -8.01
N THR A 180 -44.74 -9.09 -9.07
CA THR A 180 -46.21 -8.94 -8.99
C THR A 180 -46.98 -10.27 -9.08
N ALA A 181 -46.36 -11.36 -9.54
CA ALA A 181 -47.06 -12.65 -9.73
C ALA A 181 -46.95 -13.61 -8.55
N MET A 182 -45.97 -13.46 -7.64
CA MET A 182 -45.96 -14.22 -6.38
C MET A 182 -46.97 -13.71 -5.34
N ALA A 183 -47.70 -12.64 -5.64
CA ALA A 183 -48.81 -12.14 -4.84
C ALA A 183 -50.19 -12.66 -5.30
N SER A 184 -50.28 -13.41 -6.41
CA SER A 184 -51.58 -13.82 -6.98
C SER A 184 -51.88 -15.33 -6.95
N ASP A 185 -50.93 -16.20 -6.58
CA ASP A 185 -51.14 -17.66 -6.49
C ASP A 185 -51.08 -18.20 -5.05
N SER A 186 -51.61 -17.43 -4.11
CA SER A 186 -52.04 -17.93 -2.80
C SER A 186 -53.50 -17.54 -2.58
N ASN A 187 -54.43 -18.36 -3.06
CA ASN A 187 -55.83 -18.34 -2.63
C ASN A 187 -55.99 -18.90 -1.20
N GLY A 188 -55.15 -18.40 -0.29
CA GLY A 188 -55.33 -18.45 1.15
C GLY A 188 -55.24 -17.00 1.61
N SER A 189 -56.30 -16.50 2.23
CA SER A 189 -56.41 -15.13 2.73
C SER A 189 -55.15 -14.69 3.49
N LEU A 190 -54.30 -13.89 2.86
CA LEU A 190 -53.41 -12.98 3.57
C LEU A 190 -54.28 -11.85 4.09
N ALA A 191 -55.00 -12.17 5.15
CA ALA A 191 -55.58 -11.18 6.03
C ALA A 191 -54.47 -10.23 6.47
N SER A 192 -54.83 -8.96 6.60
CA SER A 192 -54.03 -7.90 7.21
C SER A 192 -53.41 -8.37 8.53
N GLU A 193 -52.16 -8.82 8.50
CA GLU A 193 -51.42 -9.18 9.72
C GLU A 193 -50.24 -8.23 9.93
N SER A 194 -50.40 -7.44 10.98
CA SER A 194 -49.41 -6.67 11.75
C SER A 194 -48.52 -5.67 11.00
N SER A 195 -48.71 -4.38 11.32
CA SER A 195 -47.66 -3.38 11.18
C SER A 195 -46.36 -3.91 11.80
N VAL A 196 -45.27 -3.89 11.03
CA VAL A 196 -43.94 -4.23 11.55
C VAL A 196 -43.67 -3.33 12.75
N LYS A 197 -43.54 -3.91 13.94
CA LYS A 197 -43.28 -3.14 15.16
C LYS A 197 -41.83 -2.67 15.14
N ILE A 198 -41.65 -1.35 15.14
CA ILE A 198 -40.35 -0.72 15.38
C ILE A 198 -39.75 -1.30 16.67
N PRO A 199 -38.54 -1.87 16.64
CA PRO A 199 -37.95 -2.48 17.83
C PRO A 199 -37.68 -1.42 18.90
N THR A 200 -37.89 -1.78 20.17
CA THR A 200 -37.48 -0.94 21.29
C THR A 200 -35.96 -0.78 21.25
N ILE A 201 -35.48 0.47 21.22
CA ILE A 201 -34.03 0.75 21.23
C ILE A 201 -33.44 0.39 22.59
N LYS A 202 -32.57 -0.64 22.61
CA LYS A 202 -31.98 -1.21 23.84
C LYS A 202 -30.63 -0.60 24.20
N TYR A 203 -29.82 -0.23 23.21
CA TYR A 203 -28.42 0.17 23.40
C TYR A 203 -28.18 1.56 22.83
N THR A 204 -27.67 2.47 23.66
CA THR A 204 -27.43 3.87 23.29
C THR A 204 -26.10 4.43 23.82
N LYS A 205 -25.30 3.59 24.48
CA LYS A 205 -24.02 3.93 25.10
C LYS A 205 -22.86 3.63 24.15
N LEU A 206 -21.67 4.17 24.46
CA LEU A 206 -20.43 3.81 23.79
C LEU A 206 -20.08 2.36 24.13
N PHE A 207 -19.38 1.64 23.24
CA PHE A 207 -18.88 0.30 23.52
C PHE A 207 -17.36 0.32 23.57
N ILE A 208 -16.78 0.21 24.76
CA ILE A 208 -15.33 0.30 24.99
C ILE A 208 -14.91 -0.89 25.85
N ASN A 209 -13.87 -1.60 25.41
CA ASN A 209 -13.28 -2.71 26.14
C ASN A 209 -14.31 -3.77 26.60
N GLY A 210 -15.23 -4.14 25.72
CA GLY A 210 -16.26 -5.15 26.01
C GLY A 210 -17.47 -4.64 26.78
N GLU A 211 -17.53 -3.37 27.19
CA GLU A 211 -18.59 -2.83 28.04
C GLU A 211 -19.30 -1.62 27.43
N PHE A 212 -20.58 -1.46 27.79
CA PHE A 212 -21.38 -0.29 27.42
C PHE A 212 -21.20 0.83 28.45
N VAL A 213 -20.58 1.93 28.05
CA VAL A 213 -20.18 3.04 28.93
C VAL A 213 -20.78 4.37 28.50
N ASP A 214 -21.07 5.23 29.47
CA ASP A 214 -21.46 6.62 29.17
C ASP A 214 -20.25 7.37 28.62
N SER A 215 -20.48 8.39 27.78
CA SER A 215 -19.40 9.28 27.36
C SER A 215 -18.76 9.96 28.57
N VAL A 216 -17.44 10.17 28.55
CA VAL A 216 -16.71 10.89 29.61
C VAL A 216 -17.31 12.27 29.88
N SER A 217 -17.78 12.95 28.83
CA SER A 217 -18.44 14.26 28.94
C SER A 217 -19.86 14.23 29.54
N GLY A 218 -20.48 13.05 29.59
CA GLY A 218 -21.90 12.85 29.91
C GLY A 218 -22.87 13.36 28.84
N LYS A 219 -22.38 13.84 27.68
CA LYS A 219 -23.23 14.38 26.63
C LYS A 219 -23.94 13.28 25.84
N THR A 220 -25.09 13.65 25.28
CA THR A 220 -25.85 12.82 24.36
C THR A 220 -26.39 13.66 23.22
N PHE A 221 -26.55 13.06 22.05
CA PHE A 221 -27.21 13.67 20.90
C PHE A 221 -28.43 12.86 20.44
N GLU A 222 -29.33 13.51 19.70
CA GLU A 222 -30.56 12.90 19.20
C GLU A 222 -30.31 12.25 17.84
N THR A 223 -30.81 11.02 17.69
CA THR A 223 -30.90 10.34 16.39
C THR A 223 -32.35 10.38 15.91
N MET A 224 -32.55 10.69 14.62
CA MET A 224 -33.85 11.08 14.06
C MET A 224 -34.39 10.02 13.09
N ASP A 225 -35.71 9.84 13.04
CA ASP A 225 -36.39 9.00 12.05
C ASP A 225 -36.68 9.84 10.79
N PRO A 226 -36.05 9.55 9.63
CA PRO A 226 -36.23 10.34 8.43
C PRO A 226 -37.64 10.27 7.82
N ARG A 227 -38.44 9.29 8.22
CA ARG A 227 -39.81 9.10 7.72
C ARG A 227 -40.78 10.08 8.37
N THR A 228 -40.51 10.47 9.61
CA THR A 228 -41.41 11.30 10.42
C THR A 228 -40.79 12.64 10.81
N GLY A 229 -39.46 12.72 10.87
CA GLY A 229 -38.70 13.84 11.44
C GLY A 229 -38.67 13.86 12.97
N GLU A 230 -39.04 12.75 13.63
CA GLU A 230 -39.12 12.64 15.09
C GLU A 230 -37.85 12.00 15.68
N VAL A 231 -37.60 12.23 16.97
CA VAL A 231 -36.45 11.64 17.69
C VAL A 231 -36.71 10.15 17.95
N ILE A 232 -35.79 9.29 17.52
CA ILE A 232 -35.82 7.84 17.80
C ILE A 232 -35.28 7.55 19.20
N ALA A 233 -34.09 8.09 19.50
CA ALA A 233 -33.36 7.85 20.73
C ALA A 233 -32.32 8.95 21.00
N ARG A 234 -31.84 9.01 22.24
CA ARG A 234 -30.64 9.79 22.61
C ARG A 234 -29.47 8.84 22.82
N VAL A 235 -28.36 9.10 22.14
CA VAL A 235 -27.14 8.28 22.14
C VAL A 235 -25.97 9.06 22.73
N ALA A 236 -25.03 8.36 23.37
CA ALA A 236 -23.84 8.97 23.95
C ALA A 236 -23.02 9.72 22.89
N GLU A 237 -22.54 10.91 23.24
CA GLU A 237 -21.68 11.72 22.36
C GLU A 237 -20.23 11.52 22.78
N GLY A 238 -19.56 10.56 22.14
CA GLY A 238 -18.13 10.36 22.30
C GLY A 238 -17.34 11.54 21.71
N ASP A 239 -16.31 11.96 22.44
CA ASP A 239 -15.34 12.98 22.01
C ASP A 239 -13.92 12.41 22.08
N LYS A 240 -12.92 13.28 22.01
CA LYS A 240 -11.51 12.91 22.04
C LYS A 240 -11.15 12.02 23.23
N GLU A 241 -11.63 12.33 24.43
CA GLU A 241 -11.32 11.55 25.64
C GLU A 241 -11.83 10.11 25.53
N ASP A 242 -13.01 9.90 24.95
CA ASP A 242 -13.58 8.58 24.73
C ASP A 242 -12.81 7.80 23.64
N VAL A 243 -12.37 8.51 22.59
CA VAL A 243 -11.50 7.94 21.55
C VAL A 243 -10.15 7.52 22.14
N ASP A 244 -9.55 8.33 23.02
CA ASP A 244 -8.28 8.00 23.68
C ASP A 244 -8.44 6.68 24.49
N LEU A 245 -9.53 6.53 25.25
CA LEU A 245 -9.84 5.30 26.01
C LEU A 245 -10.05 4.09 25.09
N ALA A 246 -10.76 4.26 23.98
CA ALA A 246 -10.99 3.19 23.01
C ALA A 246 -9.70 2.76 22.30
N VAL A 247 -8.81 3.70 21.97
CA VAL A 247 -7.51 3.39 21.37
C VAL A 247 -6.61 2.69 22.39
N GLU A 248 -6.61 3.11 23.65
CA GLU A 248 -5.88 2.43 24.72
C GLU A 248 -6.34 0.97 24.86
N ALA A 249 -7.66 0.72 24.89
CA ALA A 249 -8.22 -0.62 24.93
C ALA A 249 -7.84 -1.45 23.69
N ALA A 250 -7.96 -0.87 22.49
CA ALA A 250 -7.59 -1.53 21.24
C ALA A 250 -6.09 -1.86 21.18
N ARG A 251 -5.23 -0.96 21.65
CA ARG A 251 -3.79 -1.16 21.71
C ARG A 251 -3.44 -2.24 22.72
N ALA A 252 -4.04 -2.23 23.91
CA ALA A 252 -3.85 -3.26 24.92
C ALA A 252 -4.27 -4.65 24.40
N ALA A 253 -5.42 -4.74 23.72
CA ALA A 253 -5.90 -5.97 23.10
C ALA A 253 -4.98 -6.48 21.98
N PHE A 254 -4.31 -5.57 21.25
CA PHE A 254 -3.34 -5.93 20.21
C PHE A 254 -1.98 -6.36 20.79
N GLU A 255 -1.44 -5.61 21.75
CA GLU A 255 -0.08 -5.84 22.27
C GLU A 255 -0.02 -6.89 23.37
N ASN A 256 -1.01 -6.91 24.26
CA ASN A 256 -1.03 -7.78 25.44
C ASN A 256 -2.12 -8.85 25.34
N GLY A 257 -3.17 -8.57 24.54
CA GLY A 257 -4.26 -9.49 24.33
C GLY A 257 -3.90 -10.68 23.42
N PRO A 258 -4.80 -11.68 23.36
CA PRO A 258 -4.58 -12.88 22.58
C PRO A 258 -4.85 -12.67 21.09
N TRP A 259 -5.57 -11.62 20.67
CA TRP A 259 -6.20 -11.55 19.35
C TRP A 259 -5.24 -11.76 18.14
N PRO A 260 -4.10 -11.05 18.04
CA PRO A 260 -3.16 -11.27 16.93
C PRO A 260 -2.43 -12.62 17.02
N ARG A 261 -2.47 -13.26 18.20
CA ARG A 261 -1.76 -14.50 18.56
C ARG A 261 -2.66 -15.72 18.64
N LEU A 262 -3.98 -15.56 18.49
CA LEU A 262 -4.91 -16.68 18.54
C LEU A 262 -4.54 -17.69 17.44
N PRO A 263 -4.33 -18.97 17.81
CA PRO A 263 -3.73 -19.94 16.91
C PRO A 263 -4.65 -20.26 15.73
N GLY A 264 -4.00 -20.57 14.60
CA GLY A 264 -4.63 -21.06 13.37
C GLY A 264 -5.24 -22.46 13.50
N SER A 265 -4.99 -23.20 14.59
CA SER A 265 -5.68 -24.46 14.87
C SER A 265 -5.35 -24.89 16.30
N VAL A 266 -6.33 -25.42 17.05
CA VAL A 266 -6.06 -26.14 18.29
C VAL A 266 -5.88 -27.62 17.94
N CYS A 267 -4.63 -28.09 17.81
CA CYS A 267 -4.36 -29.52 17.75
C CYS A 267 -4.50 -30.14 19.15
N THR A 268 -5.74 -30.39 19.58
CA THR A 268 -6.01 -31.29 20.70
C THR A 268 -6.36 -32.67 20.15
N LEU A 269 -5.67 -33.70 20.63
CA LEU A 269 -5.72 -35.10 20.17
C LEU A 269 -7.09 -35.83 20.26
N ASN A 270 -8.21 -35.15 20.55
CA ASN A 270 -9.54 -35.76 20.66
C ASN A 270 -10.49 -35.32 19.54
N ARG A 271 -10.93 -36.26 18.69
CA ARG A 271 -11.76 -36.05 17.50
C ARG A 271 -13.22 -35.69 17.85
N THR A 272 -13.61 -34.45 17.62
CA THR A 272 -15.01 -34.03 17.36
C THR A 272 -15.02 -32.91 16.31
N LEU A 273 -16.08 -32.89 15.49
CA LEU A 273 -16.23 -32.14 14.21
C LEU A 273 -16.24 -30.59 14.32
N GLU A 274 -15.98 -30.00 15.50
CA GLU A 274 -15.96 -28.52 15.69
C GLU A 274 -14.58 -27.88 15.40
N LYS A 275 -13.65 -28.62 14.80
CA LYS A 275 -12.21 -28.27 14.73
C LYS A 275 -11.70 -27.73 13.40
N GLU A 276 -12.57 -27.39 12.46
CA GLU A 276 -12.14 -26.99 11.11
C GLU A 276 -11.74 -25.51 10.99
N PHE A 277 -12.07 -24.67 11.98
CA PHE A 277 -11.75 -23.23 11.96
C PHE A 277 -10.78 -22.82 13.06
N THR A 278 -9.99 -21.81 12.74
CA THR A 278 -9.11 -21.12 13.69
C THR A 278 -9.93 -20.37 14.70
N GLU A 279 -9.35 -20.03 15.85
CA GLU A 279 -10.15 -19.39 16.90
C GLU A 279 -10.74 -18.04 16.43
N ARG A 280 -10.00 -17.27 15.62
CA ARG A 280 -10.54 -16.05 14.98
C ARG A 280 -11.67 -16.38 14.00
N GLY A 281 -11.46 -17.33 13.08
CA GLY A 281 -12.48 -17.75 12.12
C GLY A 281 -13.75 -18.24 12.79
N ARG A 282 -13.62 -19.05 13.85
CA ARG A 282 -14.73 -19.57 14.66
C ARG A 282 -15.55 -18.47 15.33
N ILE A 283 -14.88 -17.47 15.93
CA ILE A 283 -15.55 -16.30 16.52
C ILE A 283 -16.29 -15.50 15.46
N MET A 284 -15.68 -15.29 14.28
CA MET A 284 -16.31 -14.58 13.17
C MET A 284 -17.53 -15.32 12.61
N LEU A 285 -17.47 -16.65 12.49
CA LEU A 285 -18.62 -17.47 12.09
C LEU A 285 -19.76 -17.39 13.10
N LYS A 286 -19.46 -17.50 14.39
CA LYS A 286 -20.46 -17.32 15.44
C LYS A 286 -21.08 -15.92 15.40
N PHE A 287 -20.28 -14.89 15.08
CA PHE A 287 -20.78 -13.54 14.90
C PHE A 287 -21.74 -13.47 13.70
N ALA A 288 -21.39 -14.07 12.55
CA ALA A 288 -22.29 -14.14 11.40
C ALA A 288 -23.61 -14.86 11.72
N ASP A 289 -23.57 -15.96 12.48
CA ASP A 289 -24.77 -16.72 12.87
C ASP A 289 -25.68 -15.92 13.81
N LEU A 290 -25.10 -15.12 14.71
CA LEU A 290 -25.84 -14.20 15.56
C LEU A 290 -26.48 -13.07 14.73
N ILE A 291 -25.82 -12.58 13.68
CA ILE A 291 -26.42 -11.59 12.79
C ILE A 291 -27.65 -12.17 12.09
N ASP A 292 -27.57 -13.40 11.57
CA ASP A 292 -28.70 -14.06 10.92
C ASP A 292 -29.88 -14.29 11.88
N GLN A 293 -29.60 -14.61 13.15
CA GLN A 293 -30.63 -14.76 14.19
C GLN A 293 -31.35 -13.44 14.52
N HIS A 294 -30.72 -12.30 14.23
CA HIS A 294 -31.22 -10.96 14.55
C HIS A 294 -31.56 -10.12 13.31
N VAL A 295 -31.76 -10.76 12.15
CA VAL A 295 -31.96 -10.09 10.85
C VAL A 295 -33.12 -9.08 10.86
N GLU A 296 -34.24 -9.41 11.50
CA GLU A 296 -35.40 -8.51 11.53
C GLU A 296 -35.15 -7.28 12.40
N GLU A 297 -34.47 -7.45 13.54
CA GLU A 297 -34.13 -6.34 14.45
C GLU A 297 -33.14 -5.39 13.78
N LEU A 298 -32.10 -5.94 13.16
CA LEU A 298 -31.08 -5.17 12.45
C LEU A 298 -31.64 -4.44 11.21
N ALA A 299 -32.43 -5.11 10.39
CA ALA A 299 -33.07 -4.48 9.22
C ALA A 299 -34.04 -3.38 9.64
N SER A 300 -34.77 -3.56 10.75
CA SER A 300 -35.65 -2.53 11.30
C SER A 300 -34.87 -1.32 11.81
N LEU A 301 -33.72 -1.53 12.47
CA LEU A 301 -32.84 -0.44 12.91
C LEU A 301 -32.32 0.38 11.73
N ASP A 302 -31.80 -0.27 10.68
CA ASP A 302 -31.34 0.43 9.48
C ASP A 302 -32.48 1.17 8.78
N THR A 303 -33.69 0.59 8.75
CA THR A 303 -34.87 1.21 8.15
C THR A 303 -35.29 2.47 8.90
N VAL A 304 -35.42 2.39 10.23
CA VAL A 304 -35.86 3.51 11.07
C VAL A 304 -34.80 4.59 11.15
N ASN A 305 -33.52 4.21 11.13
CA ASN A 305 -32.43 5.14 11.36
C ASN A 305 -31.91 5.80 10.07
N ALA A 306 -31.95 5.09 8.94
CA ALA A 306 -31.41 5.56 7.66
C ALA A 306 -32.49 5.77 6.58
N GLY A 307 -33.69 5.21 6.74
CA GLY A 307 -34.73 5.22 5.70
C GLY A 307 -34.59 4.09 4.68
N ASN A 308 -33.67 3.15 4.89
CA ASN A 308 -33.45 2.01 3.99
C ASN A 308 -34.68 1.11 3.91
N LEU A 309 -34.92 0.46 2.77
CA LEU A 309 -36.08 -0.43 2.62
C LEU A 309 -35.98 -1.66 3.52
N PHE A 310 -36.97 -1.89 4.38
CA PHE A 310 -36.98 -3.00 5.33
C PHE A 310 -36.91 -4.36 4.63
N GLY A 311 -37.70 -4.53 3.57
CA GLY A 311 -37.74 -5.77 2.80
C GLY A 311 -36.38 -6.12 2.20
N ASP A 312 -35.69 -5.16 1.59
CA ASP A 312 -34.36 -5.38 1.01
C ASP A 312 -33.31 -5.63 2.09
N GLY A 313 -33.36 -4.89 3.21
CA GLY A 313 -32.50 -5.12 4.36
C GLY A 313 -32.66 -6.53 4.94
N LYS A 314 -33.90 -6.97 5.14
CA LYS A 314 -34.22 -8.29 5.70
C LYS A 314 -33.84 -9.45 4.76
N ILE A 315 -34.11 -9.30 3.46
CA ILE A 315 -33.95 -10.41 2.50
C ILE A 315 -32.50 -10.51 2.00
N ALA A 316 -31.83 -9.38 1.80
CA ALA A 316 -30.53 -9.34 1.14
C ALA A 316 -29.47 -8.55 1.92
N GLY A 317 -29.81 -7.37 2.43
CA GLY A 317 -28.85 -6.46 3.07
C GLY A 317 -28.12 -7.08 4.26
N ILE A 318 -28.84 -7.43 5.33
CA ILE A 318 -28.26 -8.02 6.54
C ILE A 318 -27.65 -9.42 6.27
N PRO A 319 -28.31 -10.33 5.52
CA PRO A 319 -27.67 -11.61 5.18
C PRO A 319 -26.35 -11.45 4.41
N SER A 320 -26.22 -10.42 3.56
CA SER A 320 -24.96 -10.16 2.85
C SER A 320 -23.81 -9.79 3.78
N VAL A 321 -24.08 -9.12 4.91
CA VAL A 321 -23.03 -8.77 5.88
C VAL A 321 -22.58 -9.97 6.71
N ALA A 322 -23.51 -10.88 7.04
CA ALA A 322 -23.18 -12.17 7.64
C ALA A 322 -22.32 -13.02 6.68
N ASN A 323 -22.63 -13.01 5.39
CA ASN A 323 -21.83 -13.70 4.37
C ASN A 323 -20.45 -13.07 4.18
N SER A 324 -20.30 -11.75 4.30
CA SER A 324 -18.99 -11.08 4.32
C SER A 324 -18.12 -11.57 5.49
N LEU A 325 -18.69 -11.67 6.70
CA LEU A 325 -17.99 -12.28 7.83
C LEU A 325 -17.59 -13.72 7.56
N ARG A 326 -18.46 -14.54 6.97
CA ARG A 326 -18.15 -15.94 6.62
C ARG A 326 -17.03 -16.06 5.61
N TYR A 327 -17.04 -15.22 4.57
CA TYR A 327 -15.98 -15.13 3.57
C TYR A 327 -14.63 -14.85 4.25
N TYR A 328 -14.56 -13.81 5.07
CA TYR A 328 -13.31 -13.42 5.75
C TYR A 328 -12.92 -14.34 6.90
N ALA A 329 -13.88 -15.00 7.56
CA ALA A 329 -13.60 -16.06 8.53
C ALA A 329 -12.85 -17.22 7.86
N GLY A 330 -13.25 -17.56 6.64
CA GLY A 330 -12.55 -18.52 5.79
C GLY A 330 -11.16 -18.05 5.34
N ALA A 331 -10.87 -16.74 5.34
CA ALA A 331 -9.57 -16.19 4.97
C ALA A 331 -8.61 -16.00 6.16
N ALA A 332 -9.12 -15.96 7.40
CA ALA A 332 -8.36 -15.59 8.60
C ALA A 332 -7.12 -16.46 8.89
N ASP A 333 -7.05 -17.64 8.27
CA ASP A 333 -5.97 -18.64 8.41
C ASP A 333 -5.19 -18.90 7.14
N LYS A 334 -5.61 -18.30 6.03
CA LYS A 334 -4.98 -18.36 4.71
C LYS A 334 -4.11 -17.13 4.45
N ILE A 335 -3.81 -16.37 5.51
CA ILE A 335 -2.88 -15.26 5.48
C ILE A 335 -1.46 -15.81 5.55
N HIS A 336 -0.83 -15.91 4.39
CA HIS A 336 0.49 -16.49 4.23
C HIS A 336 1.41 -15.49 3.54
N GLY A 337 2.66 -15.42 3.99
CA GLY A 337 3.71 -14.86 3.16
C GLY A 337 4.23 -15.88 2.17
N GLU A 338 5.36 -15.55 1.54
CA GLU A 338 5.95 -16.32 0.46
C GLU A 338 7.39 -16.68 0.83
N VAL A 339 7.83 -17.88 0.46
CA VAL A 339 9.27 -18.20 0.44
C VAL A 339 9.85 -17.63 -0.85
N LEU A 340 10.85 -16.78 -0.72
CA LEU A 340 11.44 -16.03 -1.84
C LEU A 340 12.55 -16.85 -2.50
N LYS A 341 12.65 -16.75 -3.83
CA LYS A 341 13.69 -17.45 -4.59
C LYS A 341 14.91 -16.56 -4.70
N MET A 342 15.82 -16.72 -3.75
CA MET A 342 17.02 -15.90 -3.67
C MET A 342 18.02 -16.20 -4.79
N SER A 343 18.70 -15.15 -5.25
CA SER A 343 19.79 -15.25 -6.23
C SER A 343 21.12 -15.74 -5.61
N ARG A 344 21.18 -15.86 -4.28
CA ARG A 344 22.35 -16.20 -3.46
C ARG A 344 21.93 -17.18 -2.35
N ASP A 345 22.91 -17.76 -1.64
CA ASP A 345 22.72 -18.76 -0.56
C ASP A 345 22.12 -18.15 0.73
N PHE A 346 20.90 -17.64 0.63
CA PHE A 346 20.11 -17.09 1.72
C PHE A 346 18.74 -17.75 1.77
N HIS A 347 18.30 -18.06 2.98
CA HIS A 347 16.90 -18.38 3.22
C HIS A 347 16.12 -17.08 3.43
N ALA A 348 15.19 -16.77 2.54
CA ALA A 348 14.35 -15.58 2.64
C ALA A 348 12.87 -15.91 2.51
N TYR A 349 12.05 -15.21 3.29
CA TYR A 349 10.61 -15.34 3.24
C TYR A 349 9.95 -14.02 3.61
N THR A 350 8.70 -13.84 3.21
CA THR A 350 7.86 -12.76 3.70
C THR A 350 6.89 -13.26 4.77
N LEU A 351 6.47 -12.34 5.63
CA LEU A 351 5.39 -12.50 6.59
C LEU A 351 4.33 -11.45 6.29
N LEU A 352 3.06 -11.82 6.40
CA LEU A 352 1.96 -10.88 6.39
C LEU A 352 1.45 -10.70 7.83
N GLU A 353 1.75 -9.55 8.41
CA GLU A 353 1.42 -9.22 9.80
C GLU A 353 0.27 -8.21 9.85
N PRO A 354 -0.61 -8.27 10.86
CA PRO A 354 -1.63 -7.22 11.05
C PRO A 354 -0.98 -5.85 11.22
N ILE A 355 -1.64 -4.82 10.65
CA ILE A 355 -1.17 -3.43 10.77
C ILE A 355 -1.18 -2.94 12.22
N GLY A 356 -2.18 -3.34 13.02
CA GLY A 356 -2.30 -2.95 14.42
C GLY A 356 -3.68 -2.41 14.76
N VAL A 357 -3.73 -1.22 15.36
CA VAL A 357 -4.98 -0.53 15.72
C VAL A 357 -5.50 0.25 14.52
N VAL A 358 -6.74 -0.01 14.12
CA VAL A 358 -7.37 0.63 12.95
C VAL A 358 -8.55 1.51 13.37
N GLY A 359 -8.52 2.77 12.94
CA GLY A 359 -9.64 3.70 13.05
C GLY A 359 -10.58 3.61 11.86
N HIS A 360 -11.83 3.24 12.08
CA HIS A 360 -12.87 3.14 11.06
C HIS A 360 -13.87 4.29 11.21
N ILE A 361 -14.05 5.08 10.15
CA ILE A 361 -15.08 6.13 10.10
C ILE A 361 -16.00 5.80 8.91
N ILE A 362 -17.27 5.53 9.20
CA ILE A 362 -18.25 5.03 8.22
C ILE A 362 -19.43 5.99 8.06
N PRO A 363 -20.03 6.07 6.86
CA PRO A 363 -21.14 6.97 6.57
C PRO A 363 -22.48 6.28 6.88
N TRP A 364 -23.57 6.97 6.55
CA TRP A 364 -24.92 6.65 6.99
C TRP A 364 -25.78 5.87 6.00
N ASN A 365 -25.38 5.75 4.73
CA ASN A 365 -26.28 5.30 3.67
C ASN A 365 -26.51 3.78 3.64
N PHE A 366 -25.50 2.99 4.00
CA PHE A 366 -25.64 1.55 4.24
C PHE A 366 -24.96 1.19 5.55
N PRO A 367 -25.56 1.52 6.72
CA PRO A 367 -24.88 1.44 8.01
C PRO A 367 -24.31 0.05 8.29
N SER A 368 -25.12 -1.00 8.10
CA SER A 368 -24.68 -2.38 8.32
C SER A 368 -23.64 -2.85 7.30
N THR A 369 -23.87 -2.61 6.00
CA THR A 369 -22.95 -3.06 4.94
C THR A 369 -21.57 -2.42 5.12
N LEU A 370 -21.51 -1.09 5.31
CA LEU A 370 -20.25 -0.35 5.42
C LEU A 370 -19.55 -0.58 6.77
N PHE A 371 -20.29 -0.95 7.81
CA PHE A 371 -19.67 -1.47 9.03
C PHE A 371 -18.86 -2.74 8.73
N PHE A 372 -19.46 -3.73 8.03
CA PHE A 372 -18.80 -5.01 7.78
C PHE A 372 -17.85 -5.04 6.59
N THR A 373 -17.91 -4.09 5.64
CA THR A 373 -16.81 -3.93 4.67
C THR A 373 -15.50 -3.55 5.36
N LYS A 374 -15.57 -2.88 6.53
CA LYS A 374 -14.41 -2.54 7.36
C LYS A 374 -14.08 -3.61 8.39
N VAL A 375 -15.07 -4.04 9.16
CA VAL A 375 -14.87 -4.88 10.36
C VAL A 375 -14.45 -6.31 9.99
N SER A 376 -15.06 -6.90 8.96
CA SER A 376 -14.77 -8.28 8.57
C SER A 376 -13.30 -8.52 8.17
N PRO A 377 -12.69 -7.76 7.23
CA PRO A 377 -11.28 -7.93 6.90
C PRO A 377 -10.35 -7.54 8.06
N CYS A 378 -10.73 -6.55 8.88
CA CYS A 378 -9.95 -6.13 10.05
C CYS A 378 -9.83 -7.26 11.09
N LEU A 379 -10.94 -7.94 11.40
CA LEU A 379 -10.97 -9.10 12.28
C LEU A 379 -10.15 -10.26 11.70
N ALA A 380 -10.33 -10.57 10.41
CA ALA A 380 -9.60 -11.67 9.77
C ALA A 380 -8.08 -11.45 9.78
N ALA A 381 -7.62 -10.22 9.52
CA ALA A 381 -6.22 -9.84 9.56
C ALA A 381 -5.58 -9.98 10.96
N GLY A 382 -6.39 -10.01 12.03
CA GLY A 382 -5.93 -9.99 13.41
C GLY A 382 -5.63 -8.58 13.94
N CYS A 383 -6.21 -7.55 13.32
CA CYS A 383 -6.16 -6.17 13.80
C CYS A 383 -7.19 -5.94 14.93
N THR A 384 -7.01 -4.85 15.69
CA THR A 384 -8.00 -4.31 16.64
C THR A 384 -8.49 -2.96 16.13
N MET A 385 -9.66 -2.51 16.57
CA MET A 385 -10.30 -1.35 15.93
C MET A 385 -11.10 -0.44 16.86
N VAL A 386 -11.20 0.82 16.42
CA VAL A 386 -12.11 1.84 16.94
C VAL A 386 -13.00 2.28 15.79
N VAL A 387 -14.30 2.02 15.89
CA VAL A 387 -15.28 2.30 14.84
C VAL A 387 -16.16 3.46 15.26
N LYS A 388 -16.25 4.47 14.39
CA LYS A 388 -17.17 5.60 14.51
C LYS A 388 -18.25 5.50 13.44
N PRO A 389 -19.49 5.09 13.78
CA PRO A 389 -20.62 5.18 12.86
C PRO A 389 -21.00 6.63 12.58
N ALA A 390 -21.71 6.87 11.49
CA ALA A 390 -22.29 8.19 11.22
C ALA A 390 -23.24 8.61 12.35
N GLU A 391 -23.24 9.90 12.68
CA GLU A 391 -24.12 10.49 13.69
C GLU A 391 -25.60 10.31 13.35
N GLN A 392 -25.94 10.25 12.07
CA GLN A 392 -27.30 9.95 11.63
C GLN A 392 -27.71 8.52 11.99
N THR A 393 -26.80 7.55 11.90
CA THR A 393 -27.16 6.10 11.91
C THR A 393 -26.34 5.24 12.88
N PRO A 394 -26.32 5.54 14.19
CA PRO A 394 -25.48 4.82 15.14
C PRO A 394 -26.05 3.47 15.59
N LEU A 395 -27.36 3.24 15.47
CA LEU A 395 -28.05 2.23 16.28
C LEU A 395 -27.67 0.79 15.92
N SER A 396 -27.55 0.45 14.64
CA SER A 396 -27.14 -0.90 14.21
C SER A 396 -25.69 -1.21 14.59
N ALA A 397 -24.77 -0.25 14.48
CA ALA A 397 -23.37 -0.40 14.91
C ALA A 397 -23.23 -0.71 16.41
N ILE A 398 -24.01 -0.03 17.26
CA ILE A 398 -24.06 -0.33 18.71
C ILE A 398 -24.61 -1.75 18.95
N TYR A 399 -25.64 -2.14 18.21
CA TYR A 399 -26.20 -3.49 18.30
C TYR A 399 -25.19 -4.57 17.86
N TYR A 400 -24.41 -4.32 16.81
CA TYR A 400 -23.33 -5.21 16.40
C TYR A 400 -22.24 -5.35 17.46
N ALA A 401 -21.97 -4.31 18.24
CA ALA A 401 -21.04 -4.40 19.36
C ALA A 401 -21.53 -5.38 20.44
N TYR A 402 -22.83 -5.37 20.74
CA TYR A 402 -23.46 -6.36 21.61
C TYR A 402 -23.32 -7.78 21.04
N LEU A 403 -23.63 -7.98 19.76
CA LEU A 403 -23.50 -9.28 19.10
C LEU A 403 -22.04 -9.77 19.06
N ALA A 404 -21.08 -8.88 18.87
CA ALA A 404 -19.65 -9.20 18.93
C ALA A 404 -19.25 -9.72 20.32
N LYS A 405 -19.74 -9.09 21.40
CA LYS A 405 -19.54 -9.58 22.78
C LYS A 405 -20.11 -10.99 22.94
N LEU A 406 -21.32 -11.25 22.46
CA LEU A 406 -21.93 -12.59 22.49
C LEU A 406 -21.18 -13.61 21.64
N ALA A 407 -20.61 -13.19 20.52
CA ALA A 407 -19.78 -14.03 19.65
C ALA A 407 -18.46 -14.43 20.33
N GLY A 408 -18.03 -13.73 21.37
CA GLY A 408 -16.76 -13.97 22.06
C GLY A 408 -15.60 -13.22 21.42
N VAL A 409 -15.86 -12.12 20.71
CA VAL A 409 -14.81 -11.17 20.32
C VAL A 409 -14.16 -10.64 21.61
N PRO A 410 -12.84 -10.80 21.81
CA PRO A 410 -12.19 -10.39 23.04
C PRO A 410 -12.33 -8.89 23.33
N ASP A 411 -12.32 -8.54 24.61
CA ASP A 411 -12.42 -7.16 25.07
C ASP A 411 -11.33 -6.28 24.42
N GLY A 412 -11.75 -5.11 23.96
CA GLY A 412 -10.89 -4.13 23.29
C GLY A 412 -10.62 -4.41 21.82
N VAL A 413 -10.95 -5.59 21.28
CA VAL A 413 -10.74 -5.88 19.84
C VAL A 413 -11.66 -5.03 18.95
N LEU A 414 -12.93 -4.88 19.34
CA LEU A 414 -13.91 -4.00 18.71
C LEU A 414 -14.38 -2.96 19.73
N ASN A 415 -14.19 -1.68 19.40
CA ASN A 415 -14.71 -0.55 20.18
C ASN A 415 -15.58 0.30 19.26
N VAL A 416 -16.77 0.71 19.71
CA VAL A 416 -17.71 1.52 18.93
C VAL A 416 -17.97 2.84 19.65
N ILE A 417 -17.54 3.93 19.03
CA ILE A 417 -17.67 5.29 19.55
C ILE A 417 -18.65 6.08 18.70
N THR A 418 -19.83 6.38 19.23
CA THR A 418 -20.76 7.33 18.60
C THR A 418 -20.31 8.76 18.85
N GLY A 419 -20.65 9.68 17.95
CA GLY A 419 -20.26 11.09 18.04
C GLY A 419 -20.30 11.77 16.68
N PHE A 420 -19.87 13.03 16.60
CA PHE A 420 -19.85 13.79 15.36
C PHE A 420 -18.54 13.59 14.58
N GLY A 421 -18.56 13.89 13.29
CA GLY A 421 -17.34 13.86 12.46
C GLY A 421 -16.25 14.82 12.97
N GLN A 422 -16.64 16.02 13.40
CA GLN A 422 -15.73 17.09 13.83
C GLN A 422 -15.06 16.83 15.19
N THR A 423 -15.63 15.93 16.01
CA THR A 423 -15.11 15.55 17.32
C THR A 423 -14.49 14.15 17.27
N ALA A 424 -15.30 13.10 17.38
CA ALA A 424 -14.83 11.71 17.39
C ALA A 424 -14.09 11.31 16.10
N GLY A 425 -14.63 11.67 14.92
CA GLY A 425 -13.98 11.35 13.63
C GLY A 425 -12.62 12.03 13.47
N ALA A 426 -12.54 13.30 13.84
CA ALA A 426 -11.31 14.08 13.83
C ALA A 426 -10.29 13.54 14.86
N ALA A 427 -10.74 13.17 16.06
CA ALA A 427 -9.89 12.57 17.09
C ALA A 427 -9.26 11.25 16.62
N ILE A 428 -10.05 10.35 16.01
CA ILE A 428 -9.55 9.11 15.39
C ILE A 428 -8.49 9.42 14.33
N SER A 429 -8.76 10.39 13.45
CA SER A 429 -7.85 10.70 12.33
C SER A 429 -6.50 11.29 12.80
N HIS A 430 -6.51 12.08 13.87
CA HIS A 430 -5.32 12.72 14.44
C HIS A 430 -4.57 11.86 15.48
N HIS A 431 -5.16 10.77 15.96
CA HIS A 431 -4.60 9.99 17.06
C HIS A 431 -3.20 9.44 16.72
N MET A 432 -2.25 9.55 17.65
CA MET A 432 -0.85 9.14 17.42
C MET A 432 -0.64 7.62 17.49
N ASP A 433 -1.52 6.92 18.21
CA ASP A 433 -1.44 5.46 18.40
C ASP A 433 -2.47 4.68 17.57
N ILE A 434 -3.02 5.28 16.51
CA ILE A 434 -3.75 4.54 15.48
C ILE A 434 -2.81 4.29 14.30
N ASP A 435 -2.67 3.03 13.87
CA ASP A 435 -1.70 2.62 12.84
C ASP A 435 -2.25 2.81 11.42
N LYS A 436 -3.59 2.76 11.27
CA LYS A 436 -4.29 2.96 10.00
C LYS A 436 -5.65 3.63 10.23
N VAL A 437 -6.05 4.48 9.30
CA VAL A 437 -7.43 4.98 9.21
C VAL A 437 -8.06 4.52 7.91
N THR A 438 -9.31 4.10 7.99
CA THR A 438 -10.15 3.93 6.80
C THR A 438 -11.35 4.86 6.91
N PHE A 439 -11.66 5.53 5.83
CA PHE A 439 -12.79 6.43 5.77
C PHE A 439 -13.63 6.11 4.53
N THR A 440 -14.94 6.02 4.72
CA THR A 440 -15.91 6.06 3.62
C THR A 440 -16.80 7.29 3.81
N GLY A 441 -16.95 8.11 2.77
CA GLY A 441 -17.74 9.34 2.86
C GLY A 441 -17.43 10.36 1.77
N SER A 442 -17.58 11.64 2.07
CA SER A 442 -17.38 12.69 1.05
C SER A 442 -15.90 12.87 0.69
N THR A 443 -15.63 13.25 -0.55
CA THR A 443 -14.26 13.55 -1.01
C THR A 443 -13.61 14.67 -0.19
N GLU A 444 -14.38 15.67 0.22
CA GLU A 444 -13.91 16.78 1.04
C GLU A 444 -13.35 16.31 2.39
N VAL A 445 -14.13 15.52 3.13
CA VAL A 445 -13.67 14.96 4.43
C VAL A 445 -12.54 13.96 4.22
N GLY A 446 -12.54 13.20 3.13
CA GLY A 446 -11.41 12.33 2.77
C GLY A 446 -10.08 13.08 2.67
N ARG A 447 -10.08 14.32 2.15
CA ARG A 447 -8.90 15.20 2.15
C ARG A 447 -8.47 15.61 3.55
N GLU A 448 -9.42 15.87 4.44
CA GLU A 448 -9.13 16.23 5.83
C GLU A 448 -8.53 15.05 6.59
N VAL A 449 -9.08 13.85 6.42
CA VAL A 449 -8.56 12.61 7.01
C VAL A 449 -7.13 12.34 6.58
N MET A 450 -6.83 12.45 5.27
CA MET A 450 -5.47 12.25 4.75
C MET A 450 -4.50 13.33 5.27
N GLN A 451 -4.95 14.59 5.40
CA GLN A 451 -4.15 15.66 6.02
C GLN A 451 -3.89 15.41 7.51
N ALA A 452 -4.88 14.94 8.25
CA ALA A 452 -4.74 14.59 9.67
C ALA A 452 -3.74 13.46 9.88
N ALA A 453 -3.80 12.41 9.04
CA ALA A 453 -2.83 11.32 9.03
C ALA A 453 -1.40 11.83 8.75
N ALA A 454 -1.25 12.70 7.75
CA ALA A 454 0.04 13.30 7.41
C ALA A 454 0.63 14.18 8.54
N LYS A 455 -0.20 14.95 9.24
CA LYS A 455 0.24 15.84 10.33
C LYS A 455 0.58 15.10 11.63
N SER A 456 -0.06 13.95 11.85
CA SER A 456 0.07 13.16 13.08
C SER A 456 1.27 12.20 12.99
N ASN A 457 1.02 10.94 12.65
CA ASN A 457 1.97 9.85 12.71
C ASN A 457 2.24 9.17 11.35
N LEU A 458 1.81 9.77 10.24
CA LEU A 458 1.94 9.20 8.88
C LEU A 458 1.27 7.82 8.75
N LYS A 459 0.23 7.56 9.54
CA LYS A 459 -0.58 6.34 9.46
C LYS A 459 -1.10 6.11 8.04
N GLN A 460 -1.25 4.85 7.67
CA GLN A 460 -1.83 4.49 6.37
C GLN A 460 -3.29 4.92 6.29
N VAL A 461 -3.73 5.30 5.10
CA VAL A 461 -5.11 5.71 4.84
C VAL A 461 -5.70 4.85 3.71
N SER A 462 -6.94 4.39 3.87
CA SER A 462 -7.78 3.94 2.76
C SER A 462 -9.01 4.84 2.69
N LEU A 463 -9.33 5.33 1.48
CA LEU A 463 -10.43 6.26 1.25
C LEU A 463 -11.38 5.68 0.21
N GLU A 464 -12.65 5.52 0.58
CA GLU A 464 -13.73 5.20 -0.37
C GLU A 464 -14.69 6.38 -0.42
N LEU A 465 -14.60 7.17 -1.49
CA LEU A 465 -15.18 8.51 -1.53
C LEU A 465 -16.33 8.60 -2.54
N GLY A 466 -16.79 9.82 -2.77
CA GLY A 466 -17.91 10.10 -3.65
C GLY A 466 -17.72 9.59 -5.09
N GLY A 467 -18.85 9.49 -5.78
CA GLY A 467 -18.90 9.05 -7.17
C GLY A 467 -19.87 9.87 -8.00
N LYS A 468 -19.62 9.87 -9.31
CA LYS A 468 -20.55 10.35 -10.33
C LYS A 468 -20.55 9.34 -11.48
N SER A 469 -20.94 8.12 -11.14
CA SER A 469 -20.74 6.93 -11.98
C SER A 469 -21.53 7.02 -13.28
N PRO A 470 -20.90 6.77 -14.44
CA PRO A 470 -21.58 6.73 -15.72
C PRO A 470 -22.22 5.35 -15.99
N LEU A 471 -23.42 5.35 -16.55
CA LEU A 471 -24.03 4.20 -17.21
C LEU A 471 -24.07 4.49 -18.72
N VAL A 472 -23.37 3.68 -19.51
CA VAL A 472 -23.25 3.85 -20.97
C VAL A 472 -24.07 2.78 -21.67
N ILE A 473 -25.01 3.21 -22.51
CA ILE A 473 -26.00 2.35 -23.18
C ILE A 473 -25.84 2.51 -24.70
N PHE A 474 -25.42 1.45 -25.36
CA PHE A 474 -25.19 1.40 -26.81
C PHE A 474 -26.45 1.04 -27.59
N ASP A 475 -26.48 1.34 -28.89
CA ASP A 475 -27.64 1.13 -29.77
C ASP A 475 -28.11 -0.34 -29.83
N ASP A 476 -27.21 -1.29 -29.58
CA ASP A 476 -27.51 -2.72 -29.61
C ASP A 476 -28.06 -3.27 -28.29
N ALA A 477 -28.13 -2.44 -27.24
CA ALA A 477 -28.61 -2.80 -25.91
C ALA A 477 -30.02 -3.42 -25.93
N ASP A 478 -30.32 -4.28 -24.96
CA ASP A 478 -31.72 -4.54 -24.61
C ASP A 478 -32.27 -3.32 -23.88
N ILE A 479 -33.16 -2.58 -24.55
CA ILE A 479 -33.68 -1.32 -24.04
C ILE A 479 -34.50 -1.46 -22.75
N ASN A 480 -35.20 -2.59 -22.57
CA ASN A 480 -36.01 -2.80 -21.36
C ASN A 480 -35.11 -3.08 -20.17
N MET A 481 -34.10 -3.93 -20.36
CA MET A 481 -33.06 -4.17 -19.36
C MET A 481 -32.29 -2.88 -19.03
N ALA A 482 -31.93 -2.09 -20.05
CA ALA A 482 -31.23 -0.83 -19.86
C ALA A 482 -32.04 0.16 -19.01
N VAL A 483 -33.36 0.27 -19.25
CA VAL A 483 -34.26 1.11 -18.44
C VAL A 483 -34.34 0.60 -17.00
N GLU A 484 -34.52 -0.71 -16.81
CA GLU A 484 -34.61 -1.32 -15.48
C GLU A 484 -33.33 -1.08 -14.66
N LEU A 485 -32.16 -1.28 -15.26
CA LEU A 485 -30.86 -1.05 -14.63
C LEU A 485 -30.58 0.43 -14.38
N ALA A 486 -31.01 1.33 -15.28
CA ALA A 486 -30.88 2.77 -15.07
C ALA A 486 -31.68 3.23 -13.84
N LEU A 487 -32.93 2.76 -13.70
CA LEU A 487 -33.79 3.05 -12.54
C LEU A 487 -33.22 2.46 -11.25
N LEU A 488 -32.85 1.17 -11.28
CA LEU A 488 -32.23 0.51 -10.13
C LEU A 488 -30.97 1.26 -9.68
N GLY A 489 -30.10 1.64 -10.61
CA GLY A 489 -28.83 2.27 -10.28
C GLY A 489 -28.93 3.66 -9.67
N ILE A 490 -30.06 4.37 -9.76
CA ILE A 490 -30.21 5.74 -9.22
C ILE A 490 -31.32 5.89 -8.19
N PHE A 491 -32.40 5.11 -8.26
CA PHE A 491 -33.54 5.25 -7.34
C PHE A 491 -33.53 4.22 -6.21
N TYR A 492 -32.73 3.14 -6.34
CA TYR A 492 -32.44 2.27 -5.20
C TYR A 492 -31.81 3.09 -4.07
N ASN A 493 -32.18 2.76 -2.83
CA ASN A 493 -31.77 3.50 -1.63
C ASN A 493 -31.85 5.03 -1.80
N GLN A 494 -32.93 5.50 -2.44
CA GLN A 494 -33.21 6.90 -2.69
C GLN A 494 -32.08 7.69 -3.40
N GLY A 495 -31.21 7.00 -4.14
CA GLY A 495 -30.04 7.58 -4.79
C GLY A 495 -28.89 7.95 -3.84
N GLU A 496 -28.98 7.56 -2.58
CA GLU A 496 -27.95 7.73 -1.55
C GLU A 496 -26.92 6.58 -1.65
N ILE A 497 -26.32 6.45 -2.83
CA ILE A 497 -25.37 5.38 -3.17
C ILE A 497 -24.14 6.01 -3.84
N CYS A 498 -22.95 5.71 -3.33
CA CYS A 498 -21.69 6.22 -3.88
C CYS A 498 -21.47 5.83 -5.35
N VAL A 499 -22.04 4.70 -5.79
CA VAL A 499 -21.96 4.20 -7.17
C VAL A 499 -23.19 4.54 -8.03
N ALA A 500 -24.06 5.45 -7.59
CA ALA A 500 -25.32 5.72 -8.28
C ALA A 500 -25.09 6.05 -9.77
N SER A 501 -25.90 5.46 -10.66
CA SER A 501 -25.89 5.66 -12.14
C SER A 501 -26.44 7.03 -12.54
N SER A 502 -25.99 8.07 -11.84
CA SER A 502 -26.54 9.42 -11.93
C SER A 502 -26.17 10.16 -13.21
N ARG A 503 -25.26 9.62 -14.03
CA ARG A 503 -24.99 10.06 -15.42
C ARG A 503 -25.31 8.92 -16.37
N VAL A 504 -26.38 9.05 -17.13
CA VAL A 504 -26.78 8.04 -18.11
C VAL A 504 -26.49 8.57 -19.51
N TYR A 505 -25.58 7.90 -20.21
CA TYR A 505 -25.23 8.19 -21.59
C TYR A 505 -25.90 7.15 -22.48
N VAL A 506 -26.78 7.60 -23.38
CA VAL A 506 -27.48 6.72 -24.32
C VAL A 506 -27.09 7.09 -25.74
N GLN A 507 -26.79 6.09 -26.56
CA GLN A 507 -26.43 6.30 -27.94
C GLN A 507 -27.62 6.85 -28.75
N ASP A 508 -27.33 7.74 -29.69
CA ASP A 508 -28.35 8.55 -30.38
C ASP A 508 -29.42 7.71 -31.10
N GLY A 509 -29.08 6.51 -31.58
CA GLY A 509 -29.99 5.64 -32.35
C GLY A 509 -31.18 5.10 -31.54
N ILE A 510 -31.03 4.97 -30.21
CA ILE A 510 -32.08 4.44 -29.32
C ILE A 510 -32.57 5.45 -28.26
N TYR A 511 -32.01 6.66 -28.22
CA TYR A 511 -32.26 7.63 -27.14
C TYR A 511 -33.75 7.95 -26.95
N ASP A 512 -34.46 8.28 -28.02
CA ASP A 512 -35.86 8.73 -27.91
C ASP A 512 -36.79 7.60 -27.43
N GLU A 513 -36.54 6.36 -27.88
CA GLU A 513 -37.27 5.19 -27.41
C GLU A 513 -36.96 4.90 -25.93
N PHE A 514 -35.69 5.03 -25.53
CA PHE A 514 -35.24 4.82 -24.17
C PHE A 514 -35.91 5.83 -23.22
N VAL A 515 -35.89 7.11 -23.57
CA VAL A 515 -36.51 8.19 -22.78
C VAL A 515 -38.01 7.95 -22.60
N LYS A 516 -38.70 7.53 -23.68
CA LYS A 516 -40.14 7.22 -23.61
C LYS A 516 -40.42 6.08 -22.63
N LYS A 517 -39.71 4.96 -22.76
CA LYS A 517 -39.87 3.79 -21.87
C LYS A 517 -39.49 4.10 -20.44
N LEU A 518 -38.38 4.83 -20.24
CA LEU A 518 -37.95 5.29 -18.93
C LEU A 518 -39.03 6.12 -18.26
N LYS A 519 -39.61 7.11 -18.95
CA LYS A 519 -40.68 7.96 -18.42
C LYS A 519 -41.89 7.15 -17.94
N ASP A 520 -42.27 6.12 -18.70
CA ASP A 520 -43.41 5.27 -18.33
C ASP A 520 -43.08 4.36 -17.15
N GLU A 521 -41.88 3.79 -17.10
CA GLU A 521 -41.46 2.92 -16.00
C GLU A 521 -41.22 3.71 -14.69
N VAL A 522 -40.76 4.97 -14.74
CA VAL A 522 -40.66 5.81 -13.52
C VAL A 522 -42.00 5.97 -12.81
N LYS A 523 -43.12 6.00 -13.54
CA LYS A 523 -44.46 6.13 -12.93
C LYS A 523 -44.85 4.94 -12.06
N THR A 524 -44.20 3.79 -12.25
CA THR A 524 -44.42 2.59 -11.44
C THR A 524 -43.56 2.59 -10.17
N TRP A 525 -42.68 3.58 -10.00
CA TRP A 525 -41.76 3.68 -8.88
C TRP A 525 -42.43 4.31 -7.66
N VAL A 526 -42.78 3.47 -6.68
CA VAL A 526 -43.51 3.88 -5.48
C VAL A 526 -42.56 4.43 -4.41
N VAL A 527 -42.78 5.69 -4.01
CA VAL A 527 -42.11 6.35 -2.88
C VAL A 527 -43.03 6.34 -1.66
N GLY A 528 -42.55 5.96 -0.48
CA GLY A 528 -43.38 5.90 0.72
C GLY A 528 -42.66 5.32 1.94
N ASP A 529 -43.43 4.87 2.94
CA ASP A 529 -42.86 4.28 4.16
C ASP A 529 -42.03 3.03 3.81
N PRO A 530 -40.72 2.99 4.11
CA PRO A 530 -39.84 1.88 3.76
C PRO A 530 -40.17 0.54 4.45
N PHE A 531 -41.14 0.51 5.40
CA PHE A 531 -41.70 -0.73 5.93
C PHE A 531 -42.82 -1.34 5.07
N ASP A 532 -43.42 -0.58 4.16
CA ASP A 532 -44.43 -1.10 3.23
C ASP A 532 -43.73 -1.95 2.16
N PRO A 533 -44.08 -3.25 1.99
CA PRO A 533 -43.45 -4.12 1.01
C PRO A 533 -43.66 -3.68 -0.46
N ASN A 534 -44.59 -2.77 -0.73
CA ASN A 534 -44.85 -2.23 -2.08
C ASN A 534 -44.01 -0.98 -2.40
N VAL A 535 -43.37 -0.38 -1.40
CA VAL A 535 -42.52 0.79 -1.58
C VAL A 535 -41.17 0.39 -2.16
N ARG A 536 -40.66 1.18 -3.11
CA ARG A 536 -39.37 0.98 -3.78
C ARG A 536 -38.36 2.07 -3.44
N GLN A 537 -38.76 3.09 -2.69
CA GLN A 537 -37.93 4.21 -2.30
C GLN A 537 -38.47 4.86 -1.02
N GLY A 538 -37.62 4.96 0.00
CA GLY A 538 -37.93 5.63 1.26
C GLY A 538 -37.63 7.15 1.26
N PRO A 539 -37.41 7.76 2.43
CA PRO A 539 -37.00 9.16 2.56
C PRO A 539 -35.48 9.33 2.43
N GLN A 540 -35.00 10.55 2.17
CA GLN A 540 -33.59 10.92 2.38
C GLN A 540 -33.23 10.79 3.87
N VAL A 541 -31.97 10.51 4.18
CA VAL A 541 -31.52 10.21 5.56
C VAL A 541 -31.78 11.32 6.57
N ASP A 542 -31.68 12.58 6.16
CA ASP A 542 -31.84 13.72 7.05
C ASP A 542 -32.28 14.99 6.30
N LYS A 543 -32.61 16.02 7.08
CA LYS A 543 -33.05 17.32 6.59
C LYS A 543 -31.98 18.01 5.73
N GLN A 544 -30.70 17.87 6.05
CA GLN A 544 -29.62 18.52 5.32
C GLN A 544 -29.48 17.93 3.93
N GLN A 545 -29.47 16.60 3.82
CA GLN A 545 -29.40 15.88 2.57
C GLN A 545 -30.64 16.15 1.70
N PHE A 546 -31.83 16.17 2.31
CA PHE A 546 -33.08 16.56 1.62
C PHE A 546 -32.99 17.91 0.92
N TYR A 547 -32.58 18.96 1.63
CA TYR A 547 -32.46 20.30 1.02
C TYR A 547 -31.30 20.40 0.03
N LYS A 548 -30.20 19.66 0.24
CA LYS A 548 -29.10 19.57 -0.73
C LYS A 548 -29.61 19.03 -2.07
N VAL A 549 -30.37 17.93 -2.06
CA VAL A 549 -30.91 17.32 -3.28
C VAL A 549 -31.89 18.26 -3.98
N LEU A 550 -32.82 18.87 -3.24
CA LEU A 550 -33.75 19.86 -3.81
C LEU A 550 -33.01 21.05 -4.45
N THR A 551 -31.90 21.48 -3.84
CA THR A 551 -31.06 22.55 -4.40
C THR A 551 -30.46 22.13 -5.75
N TYR A 552 -29.94 20.91 -5.87
CA TYR A 552 -29.44 20.39 -7.16
C TYR A 552 -30.53 20.28 -8.22
N ILE A 553 -31.74 19.89 -7.84
CA ILE A 553 -32.90 19.86 -8.75
C ILE A 553 -33.19 21.27 -9.30
N GLU A 554 -33.18 22.28 -8.43
CA GLU A 554 -33.37 23.68 -8.86
C GLU A 554 -32.22 24.18 -9.75
N HIS A 555 -30.98 23.76 -9.49
CA HIS A 555 -29.85 24.05 -10.38
C HIS A 555 -30.05 23.44 -11.77
N GLY A 556 -30.48 22.17 -11.85
CA GLY A 556 -30.78 21.52 -13.13
C GLY A 556 -31.80 22.30 -13.96
N LYS A 557 -32.90 22.75 -13.34
CA LYS A 557 -33.92 23.60 -13.98
C LYS A 557 -33.35 24.94 -14.46
N ARG A 558 -32.56 25.61 -13.62
CA ARG A 558 -31.99 26.94 -13.91
C ARG A 558 -30.91 26.93 -14.99
N GLU A 559 -30.11 25.86 -15.05
CA GLU A 559 -29.04 25.70 -16.05
C GLU A 559 -29.57 25.26 -17.43
N GLY A 560 -30.87 24.99 -17.53
CA GLY A 560 -31.57 24.73 -18.79
C GLY A 560 -31.73 23.26 -19.13
N ALA A 561 -31.57 22.34 -18.17
CA ALA A 561 -31.97 20.95 -18.36
C ALA A 561 -33.49 20.81 -18.37
N THR A 562 -34.01 19.89 -19.19
CA THR A 562 -35.45 19.65 -19.30
C THR A 562 -35.88 18.66 -18.22
N LEU A 563 -36.77 19.08 -17.32
CA LEU A 563 -37.35 18.18 -16.32
C LEU A 563 -38.38 17.24 -16.97
N LEU A 564 -38.05 15.95 -17.04
CA LEU A 564 -38.92 14.93 -17.65
C LEU A 564 -40.01 14.44 -16.69
N THR A 565 -39.65 14.24 -15.42
CA THR A 565 -40.55 13.82 -14.32
C THR A 565 -39.93 14.15 -12.95
N GLY A 566 -40.77 14.21 -11.92
CA GLY A 566 -40.38 14.46 -10.54
C GLY A 566 -40.05 15.92 -10.23
N GLY A 567 -39.01 16.13 -9.42
CA GLY A 567 -38.43 17.44 -9.15
C GLY A 567 -39.08 18.21 -7.99
N LYS A 568 -39.80 17.51 -7.11
CA LYS A 568 -40.49 18.07 -5.93
C LYS A 568 -40.37 17.16 -4.70
N PRO A 569 -40.52 17.71 -3.48
CA PRO A 569 -40.74 16.91 -2.29
C PRO A 569 -42.13 16.24 -2.31
N LEU A 570 -42.28 15.13 -1.58
CA LEU A 570 -43.51 14.35 -1.50
C LEU A 570 -44.02 14.26 -0.04
N GLY A 571 -45.31 14.56 0.16
CA GLY A 571 -45.96 14.50 1.48
C GLY A 571 -45.65 15.66 2.43
N ASP A 572 -46.36 15.71 3.55
CA ASP A 572 -46.24 16.78 4.57
C ASP A 572 -45.24 16.47 5.69
N LYS A 573 -44.83 15.20 5.81
CA LYS A 573 -43.89 14.70 6.83
C LYS A 573 -42.83 13.80 6.19
N GLY A 574 -41.66 13.76 6.82
CA GLY A 574 -40.51 13.00 6.35
C GLY A 574 -39.79 13.67 5.18
N TYR A 575 -38.68 13.07 4.77
CA TYR A 575 -37.75 13.65 3.79
C TYR A 575 -37.87 12.99 2.41
N TYR A 576 -39.09 12.83 1.89
CA TYR A 576 -39.34 12.14 0.62
C TYR A 576 -39.20 13.06 -0.59
N ILE A 577 -38.51 12.60 -1.63
CA ILE A 577 -38.31 13.32 -2.90
C ILE A 577 -38.81 12.45 -4.04
N GLU A 578 -39.54 13.05 -4.99
CA GLU A 578 -40.01 12.34 -6.19
C GLU A 578 -38.81 11.85 -7.05
N PRO A 579 -38.89 10.66 -7.68
CA PRO A 579 -37.87 10.20 -8.61
C PRO A 579 -37.72 11.19 -9.77
N THR A 580 -36.56 11.83 -9.86
CA THR A 580 -36.34 12.99 -10.72
C THR A 580 -35.47 12.63 -11.92
N VAL A 581 -35.90 13.00 -13.11
CA VAL A 581 -35.17 12.72 -14.35
C VAL A 581 -35.04 14.00 -15.18
N PHE A 582 -33.80 14.35 -15.55
CA PHE A 582 -33.49 15.43 -16.47
C PHE A 582 -33.00 14.91 -17.81
N THR A 583 -33.56 15.44 -18.91
CA THR A 583 -33.04 15.29 -20.27
C THR A 583 -32.36 16.58 -20.72
N ASP A 584 -31.73 16.55 -21.90
CA ASP A 584 -31.00 17.69 -22.47
C ASP A 584 -29.90 18.23 -21.54
N VAL A 585 -29.35 17.35 -20.70
CA VAL A 585 -28.28 17.70 -19.76
C VAL A 585 -27.00 17.89 -20.54
N LYS A 586 -26.27 18.95 -20.21
CA LYS A 586 -24.93 19.24 -20.75
C LYS A 586 -23.86 18.92 -19.71
N GLU A 587 -22.69 18.50 -20.14
CA GLU A 587 -21.60 18.06 -19.25
C GLU A 587 -21.09 19.17 -18.33
N GLU A 588 -21.29 20.43 -18.69
CA GLU A 588 -20.91 21.56 -17.86
C GLU A 588 -21.82 21.78 -16.64
N MET A 589 -23.05 21.24 -16.66
CA MET A 589 -24.06 21.44 -15.63
C MET A 589 -23.68 20.80 -14.29
N LEU A 590 -24.11 21.40 -13.19
CA LEU A 590 -23.81 20.90 -11.84
C LEU A 590 -24.37 19.49 -11.62
N ILE A 591 -25.59 19.21 -12.08
CA ILE A 591 -26.21 17.89 -11.98
C ILE A 591 -25.47 16.79 -12.79
N ALA A 592 -24.61 17.18 -13.74
CA ALA A 592 -23.72 16.28 -14.46
C ALA A 592 -22.36 16.13 -13.77
N LYS A 593 -21.81 17.18 -13.14
CA LYS A 593 -20.46 17.18 -12.56
C LYS A 593 -20.39 16.71 -11.11
N ASP A 594 -21.31 17.18 -10.29
CA ASP A 594 -21.23 17.03 -8.84
C ASP A 594 -22.10 15.88 -8.33
N GLU A 595 -21.65 15.29 -7.23
CA GLU A 595 -22.36 14.24 -6.53
C GLU A 595 -23.59 14.82 -5.82
N ILE A 596 -24.77 14.42 -6.31
CA ILE A 596 -26.07 14.83 -5.78
C ILE A 596 -26.37 14.01 -4.51
N PHE A 597 -26.17 12.70 -4.60
CA PHE A 597 -26.49 11.72 -3.56
C PHE A 597 -27.99 11.69 -3.22
N GLY A 598 -28.82 11.62 -4.26
CA GLY A 598 -30.28 11.63 -4.17
C GLY A 598 -30.89 11.10 -5.47
N PRO A 599 -32.22 10.99 -5.57
CA PRO A 599 -32.90 10.29 -6.66
C PRO A 599 -33.03 11.21 -7.89
N VAL A 600 -31.89 11.60 -8.48
CA VAL A 600 -31.80 12.53 -9.61
C VAL A 600 -30.92 11.95 -10.72
N MET A 601 -31.55 11.61 -11.85
CA MET A 601 -30.89 11.08 -13.04
C MET A 601 -30.62 12.19 -14.07
N ALA A 602 -29.40 12.28 -14.59
CA ALA A 602 -29.03 13.14 -15.70
C ALA A 602 -28.81 12.32 -16.99
N LEU A 603 -29.66 12.51 -18.00
CA LEU A 603 -29.54 11.84 -19.30
C LEU A 603 -28.81 12.70 -20.33
N MET A 604 -27.87 12.07 -21.03
CA MET A 604 -27.03 12.67 -22.06
C MET A 604 -26.94 11.75 -23.29
N LYS A 605 -26.64 12.32 -24.46
CA LYS A 605 -26.42 11.60 -25.72
C LYS A 605 -24.94 11.40 -26.03
N PHE A 606 -24.63 10.37 -26.80
CA PHE A 606 -23.36 10.20 -27.52
C PHE A 606 -23.58 9.52 -28.87
N LYS A 607 -22.59 9.61 -29.78
CA LYS A 607 -22.66 9.03 -31.12
C LYS A 607 -21.66 7.90 -31.35
N THR A 608 -20.46 8.02 -30.78
CA THR A 608 -19.34 7.09 -31.02
C THR A 608 -18.81 6.50 -29.72
N ILE A 609 -18.08 5.38 -29.82
CA ILE A 609 -17.43 4.73 -28.68
C ILE A 609 -16.41 5.68 -28.03
N GLU A 610 -15.62 6.38 -28.85
CA GLU A 610 -14.61 7.34 -28.39
C GLU A 610 -15.24 8.50 -27.63
N GLU A 611 -16.37 9.02 -28.12
CA GLU A 611 -17.14 10.04 -27.44
C GLU A 611 -17.70 9.54 -26.10
N ALA A 612 -18.23 8.32 -26.05
CA ALA A 612 -18.75 7.71 -24.82
C ALA A 612 -17.65 7.57 -23.76
N ILE A 613 -16.47 7.05 -24.13
CA ILE A 613 -15.32 6.91 -23.24
C ILE A 613 -14.86 8.28 -22.72
N LYS A 614 -14.74 9.27 -23.62
CA LYS A 614 -14.33 10.64 -23.25
C LYS A 614 -15.31 11.25 -22.25
N LYS A 615 -16.62 11.17 -22.50
CA LYS A 615 -17.65 11.71 -21.60
C LYS A 615 -17.70 10.96 -20.27
N ALA A 616 -17.62 9.63 -20.27
CA ALA A 616 -17.59 8.81 -19.06
C ALA A 616 -16.40 9.19 -18.16
N ASN A 617 -15.21 9.38 -18.76
CA ASN A 617 -13.98 9.75 -18.06
C ASN A 617 -13.88 11.23 -17.69
N ASN A 618 -14.70 12.10 -18.27
CA ASN A 618 -14.76 13.54 -17.95
C ASN A 618 -15.46 13.78 -16.60
N SER A 619 -14.80 13.32 -15.54
CA SER A 619 -15.21 13.48 -14.15
C SER A 619 -13.98 13.47 -13.25
N LYS A 620 -14.03 14.22 -12.15
CA LYS A 620 -13.04 14.15 -11.07
C LYS A 620 -13.11 12.80 -10.32
N TYR A 621 -14.22 12.09 -10.45
CA TYR A 621 -14.51 10.80 -9.84
C TYR A 621 -14.16 9.62 -10.77
N GLY A 622 -14.12 8.43 -10.18
CA GLY A 622 -13.87 7.16 -10.87
C GLY A 622 -14.18 5.95 -10.00
N LEU A 623 -15.36 5.90 -9.36
CA LEU A 623 -15.71 4.80 -8.46
C LEU A 623 -16.21 3.57 -9.23
N ALA A 624 -17.32 3.73 -9.96
CA ALA A 624 -17.94 2.66 -10.72
C ALA A 624 -18.41 3.14 -12.11
N ALA A 625 -18.71 2.19 -13.01
CA ALA A 625 -19.44 2.45 -14.24
C ALA A 625 -20.27 1.23 -14.69
N GLY A 626 -21.27 1.47 -15.52
CA GLY A 626 -22.07 0.43 -16.19
C GLY A 626 -21.97 0.54 -17.70
N ILE A 627 -21.98 -0.60 -18.39
CA ILE A 627 -21.94 -0.72 -19.84
C ILE A 627 -23.04 -1.67 -20.27
N ILE A 628 -23.94 -1.22 -21.15
CA ILE A 628 -25.01 -2.05 -21.70
C ILE A 628 -24.81 -2.16 -23.22
N THR A 629 -24.51 -3.37 -23.68
CA THR A 629 -24.26 -3.71 -25.10
C THR A 629 -24.33 -5.23 -25.29
N LYS A 630 -24.67 -5.69 -26.49
CA LYS A 630 -24.61 -7.11 -26.88
C LYS A 630 -23.29 -7.44 -27.58
N ASP A 631 -22.53 -6.43 -28.03
CA ASP A 631 -21.23 -6.58 -28.67
C ASP A 631 -20.11 -6.78 -27.64
N LEU A 632 -19.49 -7.95 -27.68
CA LEU A 632 -18.39 -8.33 -26.80
C LEU A 632 -17.14 -7.45 -27.00
N ASN A 633 -16.85 -7.01 -28.23
CA ASN A 633 -15.71 -6.15 -28.51
C ASN A 633 -15.94 -4.75 -27.94
N VAL A 634 -17.16 -4.22 -28.04
CA VAL A 634 -17.52 -2.95 -27.40
C VAL A 634 -17.38 -3.06 -25.88
N ALA A 635 -17.94 -4.12 -25.28
CA ALA A 635 -17.86 -4.36 -23.84
C ALA A 635 -16.39 -4.42 -23.35
N ASN A 636 -15.53 -5.17 -24.04
CA ASN A 636 -14.11 -5.30 -23.68
C ASN A 636 -13.31 -4.00 -23.89
N THR A 637 -13.58 -3.28 -24.99
CA THR A 637 -12.88 -2.03 -25.30
C THR A 637 -13.24 -0.93 -24.31
N VAL A 638 -14.53 -0.78 -24.02
CA VAL A 638 -15.04 0.30 -23.15
C VAL A 638 -14.70 0.04 -21.68
N SER A 639 -14.81 -1.20 -21.19
CA SER A 639 -14.50 -1.54 -19.79
C SER A 639 -13.02 -1.26 -19.42
N ARG A 640 -12.09 -1.52 -20.35
CA ARG A 640 -10.66 -1.17 -20.18
C ARG A 640 -10.41 0.33 -20.25
N SER A 641 -11.22 1.05 -21.02
CA SER A 641 -10.98 2.48 -21.30
C SER A 641 -11.62 3.43 -20.28
N ILE A 642 -12.69 3.02 -19.60
CA ILE A 642 -13.29 3.83 -18.53
C ILE A 642 -12.45 3.71 -17.26
N ARG A 643 -12.04 4.84 -16.69
CA ARG A 643 -11.25 4.96 -15.46
C ARG A 643 -12.16 4.90 -14.23
N ALA A 644 -12.62 3.69 -13.91
CA ALA A 644 -13.39 3.39 -12.71
C ALA A 644 -12.89 2.09 -12.06
N GLY A 645 -13.10 1.93 -10.75
CA GLY A 645 -12.62 0.76 -10.02
C GLY A 645 -13.47 -0.48 -10.17
N ILE A 646 -14.75 -0.33 -10.46
CA ILE A 646 -15.64 -1.43 -10.84
C ILE A 646 -16.42 -1.09 -12.10
N ILE A 647 -16.52 -2.06 -13.01
CA ILE A 647 -17.29 -1.98 -14.24
C ILE A 647 -18.32 -3.12 -14.25
N TRP A 648 -19.58 -2.79 -14.42
CA TRP A 648 -20.65 -3.77 -14.66
C TRP A 648 -21.01 -3.80 -16.14
N ILE A 649 -21.06 -4.98 -16.74
CA ILE A 649 -21.46 -5.19 -18.13
C ILE A 649 -22.79 -5.94 -18.14
N ASN A 650 -23.83 -5.32 -18.69
CA ASN A 650 -25.21 -5.83 -18.73
C ASN A 650 -25.79 -6.17 -17.33
N CYS A 651 -25.28 -5.51 -16.29
CA CYS A 651 -25.82 -5.52 -14.94
C CYS A 651 -25.46 -4.19 -14.23
N TYR A 652 -25.94 -3.99 -13.00
CA TYR A 652 -25.58 -2.84 -12.17
C TYR A 652 -25.81 -3.18 -10.69
N LEU A 653 -25.03 -2.60 -9.76
CA LEU A 653 -25.02 -2.95 -8.32
C LEU A 653 -24.79 -4.45 -8.03
N ALA A 654 -24.08 -5.16 -8.92
CA ALA A 654 -23.75 -6.56 -8.73
C ALA A 654 -22.49 -6.71 -7.86
N PHE A 655 -22.66 -6.47 -6.55
CA PHE A 655 -21.60 -6.65 -5.54
C PHE A 655 -21.45 -8.11 -5.10
N ASP A 656 -20.25 -8.51 -4.71
CA ASP A 656 -19.96 -9.83 -4.16
C ASP A 656 -18.80 -9.72 -3.16
N GLY A 657 -18.77 -10.60 -2.15
CA GLY A 657 -17.71 -10.59 -1.13
C GLY A 657 -16.33 -10.85 -1.70
N ASP A 658 -16.23 -11.60 -2.81
CA ASP A 658 -14.96 -11.90 -3.49
C ASP A 658 -14.51 -10.78 -4.45
N CYS A 659 -15.39 -9.82 -4.76
CA CYS A 659 -15.14 -8.77 -5.75
C CYS A 659 -14.57 -7.51 -5.11
N PRO A 660 -13.28 -7.17 -5.32
CA PRO A 660 -12.70 -5.99 -4.73
C PRO A 660 -13.34 -4.73 -5.29
N PHE A 661 -13.57 -3.77 -4.42
CA PHE A 661 -14.27 -2.52 -4.68
C PHE A 661 -13.42 -1.34 -4.25
N GLY A 662 -13.37 -0.28 -5.06
CA GLY A 662 -12.89 1.02 -4.60
C GLY A 662 -12.52 2.00 -5.70
N GLY A 663 -12.14 3.23 -5.33
CA GLY A 663 -12.02 4.35 -6.28
C GLY A 663 -10.80 4.38 -7.22
N TYR A 664 -10.96 5.13 -8.32
CA TYR A 664 -9.91 5.84 -9.08
C TYR A 664 -10.00 7.34 -8.77
N LYS A 665 -8.95 8.10 -9.11
CA LYS A 665 -8.92 9.57 -9.02
C LYS A 665 -9.36 10.05 -7.62
N MET A 666 -10.27 11.02 -7.55
CA MET A 666 -10.79 11.57 -6.30
C MET A 666 -11.91 10.76 -5.65
N SER A 667 -12.29 9.62 -6.25
CA SER A 667 -13.16 8.63 -5.57
C SER A 667 -12.40 7.82 -4.53
N GLY A 668 -11.10 8.10 -4.34
CA GLY A 668 -10.28 7.53 -3.28
C GLY A 668 -9.35 6.42 -3.77
N PHE A 669 -8.76 5.72 -2.82
CA PHE A 669 -7.73 4.72 -3.04
C PHE A 669 -7.69 3.69 -1.90
N GLY A 670 -7.13 2.53 -2.21
CA GLY A 670 -7.34 1.31 -1.44
C GLY A 670 -8.28 0.37 -2.19
N ARG A 671 -8.66 -0.75 -1.58
CA ARG A 671 -9.78 -1.57 -2.00
C ARG A 671 -10.43 -2.13 -0.74
N GLU A 672 -11.74 -2.29 -0.78
CA GLU A 672 -12.53 -3.09 0.15
C GLU A 672 -13.00 -4.36 -0.54
N LEU A 673 -13.48 -5.35 0.22
CA LEU A 673 -13.92 -6.65 -0.30
C LEU A 673 -12.79 -7.44 -0.97
N GLY A 674 -13.04 -8.72 -1.24
CA GLY A 674 -12.06 -9.67 -1.76
C GLY A 674 -10.83 -9.85 -0.85
N LEU A 675 -9.88 -10.65 -1.31
CA LEU A 675 -8.58 -10.80 -0.66
C LEU A 675 -7.73 -9.53 -0.80
N GLN A 676 -7.89 -8.78 -1.89
CA GLN A 676 -7.17 -7.51 -2.09
C GLN A 676 -7.52 -6.48 -1.02
N GLY A 677 -8.78 -6.44 -0.55
CA GLY A 677 -9.19 -5.62 0.59
C GLY A 677 -8.56 -6.08 1.90
N LEU A 678 -8.47 -7.39 2.14
CA LEU A 678 -7.80 -7.95 3.32
C LEU A 678 -6.31 -7.56 3.37
N HIS A 679 -5.62 -7.59 2.23
CA HIS A 679 -4.21 -7.18 2.15
C HIS A 679 -3.96 -5.72 2.57
N LYS A 680 -4.97 -4.85 2.54
CA LYS A 680 -4.85 -3.46 3.03
C LYS A 680 -4.86 -3.34 4.56
N TYR A 681 -5.08 -4.44 5.28
CA TYR A 681 -4.98 -4.58 6.73
C TYR A 681 -3.71 -5.30 7.19
N LEU A 682 -2.82 -5.63 6.24
CA LEU A 682 -1.60 -6.40 6.48
C LEU A 682 -0.37 -5.59 6.06
N HIS A 683 0.74 -5.83 6.76
CA HIS A 683 2.07 -5.42 6.35
C HIS A 683 2.85 -6.63 5.83
N THR A 684 3.49 -6.46 4.68
CA THR A 684 4.53 -7.40 4.23
C THR A 684 5.82 -7.09 4.95
N LYS A 685 6.33 -8.03 5.74
CA LYS A 685 7.67 -7.99 6.33
C LYS A 685 8.54 -9.00 5.62
N SER A 686 9.73 -8.61 5.22
CA SER A 686 10.72 -9.53 4.65
C SER A 686 11.70 -9.98 5.72
N VAL A 687 11.97 -11.27 5.80
CA VAL A 687 12.96 -11.86 6.71
C VAL A 687 14.00 -12.60 5.88
N ARG A 688 15.27 -12.38 6.19
CA ARG A 688 16.38 -13.06 5.54
C ARG A 688 17.35 -13.63 6.55
N ARG A 689 17.87 -14.81 6.26
CA ARG A 689 18.85 -15.51 7.08
C ARG A 689 19.96 -16.04 6.17
N ALA A 690 21.21 -15.83 6.57
CA ALA A 690 22.36 -16.49 5.95
C ALA A 690 22.38 -17.99 6.33
N GLU A 691 22.56 -18.90 5.35
CA GLU A 691 22.60 -20.36 5.60
C GLU A 691 23.93 -20.84 6.16
N GLU A 692 25.05 -20.26 5.68
CA GLU A 692 26.37 -20.35 6.30
C GLU A 692 26.79 -18.96 6.75
N THR A 693 27.65 -18.85 7.76
CA THR A 693 28.35 -17.58 8.03
C THR A 693 29.21 -17.28 6.82
N ALA A 694 28.64 -16.57 5.86
CA ALA A 694 29.38 -16.04 4.74
C ALA A 694 30.47 -15.18 5.37
N ALA A 695 31.72 -15.66 5.30
CA ALA A 695 32.85 -14.79 5.46
C ALA A 695 32.66 -13.73 4.37
N MET A 696 32.14 -12.56 4.76
CA MET A 696 32.18 -11.37 3.95
C MET A 696 33.66 -11.05 3.81
N GLY A 697 34.30 -11.66 2.81
CA GLY A 697 35.66 -11.36 2.44
C GLY A 697 35.70 -9.87 2.15
N SER A 698 36.42 -9.14 2.99
CA SER A 698 36.76 -7.72 2.83
C SER A 698 37.73 -7.49 1.67
N ASP A 699 37.73 -8.37 0.67
CA ASP A 699 38.60 -8.28 -0.50
C ASP A 699 38.00 -7.32 -1.53
N PHE A 700 37.89 -6.05 -1.15
CA PHE A 700 37.78 -4.92 -2.08
C PHE A 700 39.14 -4.52 -2.67
N ASN A 701 40.16 -5.38 -2.55
CA ASN A 701 41.50 -5.15 -3.09
C ASN A 701 41.55 -5.37 -4.60
N GLY A 702 40.96 -4.45 -5.36
CA GLY A 702 41.27 -4.25 -6.76
C GLY A 702 42.64 -3.58 -6.89
N SER A 703 43.68 -4.34 -7.25
CA SER A 703 44.99 -3.77 -7.57
C SER A 703 44.97 -3.08 -8.94
N SER A 704 44.67 -1.78 -8.98
CA SER A 704 45.22 -0.90 -10.01
C SER A 704 45.24 0.55 -9.54
N ALA A 705 46.43 1.07 -9.25
CA ALA A 705 46.67 2.49 -9.08
C ALA A 705 46.57 3.17 -10.46
N SER A 706 45.36 3.48 -10.91
CA SER A 706 45.12 4.41 -12.02
C SER A 706 44.33 5.59 -11.48
N PHE A 707 44.87 6.80 -11.63
CA PHE A 707 44.15 8.04 -11.36
C PHE A 707 42.85 8.05 -12.17
N VAL A 708 41.70 7.93 -11.51
CA VAL A 708 40.39 8.01 -12.16
C VAL A 708 40.17 9.48 -12.54
N LYS A 709 40.14 9.75 -13.85
CA LYS A 709 39.89 11.10 -14.35
C LYS A 709 38.38 11.36 -14.36
N ILE A 710 37.94 12.39 -13.65
CA ILE A 710 36.55 12.84 -13.69
C ILE A 710 36.21 13.23 -15.13
N PRO A 711 35.17 12.65 -15.75
CA PRO A 711 34.78 12.94 -17.12
C PRO A 711 34.24 14.37 -17.23
N ILE A 712 34.25 14.90 -18.46
CA ILE A 712 33.52 16.14 -18.75
C ILE A 712 32.03 15.86 -18.55
N ILE A 713 31.35 16.66 -17.73
CA ILE A 713 29.92 16.52 -17.51
C ILE A 713 29.17 16.86 -18.81
N LYS A 714 28.48 15.87 -19.37
CA LYS A 714 27.84 15.96 -20.70
C LYS A 714 26.41 16.52 -20.66
N PHE A 715 25.69 16.25 -19.58
CA PHE A 715 24.26 16.53 -19.47
C PHE A 715 23.99 17.39 -18.24
N THR A 716 23.53 18.62 -18.46
CA THR A 716 23.22 19.60 -17.40
C THR A 716 21.86 20.27 -17.57
N GLN A 717 21.16 19.98 -18.66
CA GLN A 717 19.83 20.48 -18.98
C GLN A 717 18.74 19.58 -18.40
N LEU A 718 17.50 20.06 -18.31
CA LEU A 718 16.34 19.22 -18.01
C LEU A 718 16.13 18.21 -19.15
N PHE A 719 15.48 17.08 -18.89
CA PHE A 719 15.08 16.14 -19.94
C PHE A 719 13.56 16.06 -20.01
N ILE A 720 12.97 16.61 -21.06
CA ILE A 720 11.51 16.70 -21.21
C ILE A 720 11.14 16.24 -22.61
N ASN A 721 10.16 15.34 -22.69
CA ASN A 721 9.62 14.86 -23.97
C ASN A 721 10.68 14.32 -24.95
N GLY A 722 11.72 13.65 -24.41
CA GLY A 722 12.76 13.03 -25.24
C GLY A 722 13.96 13.91 -25.58
N ASP A 723 13.96 15.18 -25.18
CA ASP A 723 14.99 16.17 -25.50
C ASP A 723 15.59 16.81 -24.23
N PHE A 724 16.86 17.22 -24.33
CA PHE A 724 17.51 18.04 -23.32
C PHE A 724 17.19 19.53 -23.55
N VAL A 725 16.63 20.19 -22.55
CA VAL A 725 16.14 21.58 -22.62
C VAL A 725 16.58 22.40 -21.41
N ASP A 726 16.85 23.69 -21.61
CA ASP A 726 17.07 24.61 -20.49
C ASP A 726 15.77 24.76 -19.66
N SER A 727 15.91 25.20 -18.41
CA SER A 727 14.73 25.60 -17.64
C SER A 727 14.05 26.79 -18.31
N VAL A 728 12.72 26.87 -18.19
CA VAL A 728 11.94 28.00 -18.73
C VAL A 728 12.45 29.34 -18.19
N SER A 729 12.94 29.35 -16.93
CA SER A 729 13.51 30.54 -16.31
C SER A 729 14.95 30.87 -16.76
N GLY A 730 15.64 29.94 -17.42
CA GLY A 730 17.07 30.00 -17.73
C GLY A 730 17.99 29.90 -16.51
N LYS A 731 17.45 29.68 -15.30
CA LYS A 731 18.24 29.55 -14.08
C LYS A 731 18.95 28.21 -14.02
N THR A 732 20.06 28.22 -13.30
CA THR A 732 20.88 27.04 -13.00
C THR A 732 21.34 27.07 -11.55
N PHE A 733 21.50 25.91 -10.92
CA PHE A 733 22.14 25.76 -9.61
C PHE A 733 23.44 24.95 -9.71
N GLU A 734 24.27 25.00 -8.67
CA GLU A 734 25.57 24.30 -8.62
C GLU A 734 25.41 22.95 -7.91
N THR A 735 25.96 21.89 -8.51
CA THR A 735 26.30 20.66 -7.78
C THR A 735 27.76 20.74 -7.31
N ILE A 736 28.05 20.24 -6.11
CA ILE A 736 29.30 20.47 -5.37
C ILE A 736 29.97 19.13 -5.07
N ASP A 737 31.27 19.03 -5.31
CA ASP A 737 32.08 17.85 -4.95
C ASP A 737 32.36 17.86 -3.44
N PRO A 738 31.84 16.90 -2.66
CA PRO A 738 31.98 16.89 -1.20
C PRO A 738 33.41 16.65 -0.72
N ARG A 739 34.31 16.18 -1.59
CA ARG A 739 35.73 15.98 -1.27
C ARG A 739 36.46 17.31 -1.16
N THR A 740 36.00 18.33 -1.89
CA THR A 740 36.71 19.59 -2.08
C THR A 740 35.89 20.81 -1.68
N GLY A 741 34.56 20.74 -1.76
CA GLY A 741 33.63 21.87 -1.67
C GLY A 741 33.60 22.71 -2.95
N GLU A 742 34.16 22.24 -4.06
CA GLU A 742 34.22 22.94 -5.34
C GLU A 742 33.04 22.56 -6.24
N VAL A 743 32.67 23.45 -7.16
CA VAL A 743 31.57 23.22 -8.12
C VAL A 743 31.98 22.17 -9.14
N ILE A 744 31.15 21.13 -9.31
CA ILE A 744 31.31 20.11 -10.37
C ILE A 744 30.76 20.67 -11.69
N ALA A 745 29.51 21.14 -11.67
CA ALA A 745 28.79 21.66 -12.83
C ALA A 745 27.65 22.58 -12.39
N ARG A 746 27.17 23.40 -13.34
CA ARG A 746 25.91 24.15 -13.22
C ARG A 746 24.82 23.42 -13.99
N VAL A 747 23.72 23.10 -13.30
CA VAL A 747 22.62 22.29 -13.80
C VAL A 747 21.35 23.13 -13.85
N ALA A 748 20.50 22.92 -14.85
CA ALA A 748 19.24 23.64 -15.01
C ALA A 748 18.37 23.55 -13.74
N GLU A 749 17.86 24.69 -13.29
CA GLU A 749 16.97 24.80 -12.14
C GLU A 749 15.53 24.79 -12.64
N GLY A 750 14.94 23.60 -12.72
CA GLY A 750 13.54 23.41 -13.02
C GLY A 750 12.65 23.93 -11.89
N ASP A 751 11.54 24.55 -12.28
CA ASP A 751 10.50 25.06 -11.39
C ASP A 751 9.12 24.54 -11.82
N THR A 752 8.06 25.15 -11.32
CA THR A 752 6.66 24.75 -11.53
C THR A 752 6.32 24.69 -13.03
N GLU A 753 6.76 25.66 -13.82
CA GLU A 753 6.50 25.71 -15.26
C GLU A 753 7.14 24.54 -16.02
N ASP A 754 8.34 24.14 -15.61
CA ASP A 754 9.04 22.99 -16.21
C ASP A 754 8.36 21.67 -15.84
N VAL A 755 7.90 21.55 -14.59
CA VAL A 755 7.09 20.41 -14.13
C VAL A 755 5.79 20.33 -14.93
N ASP A 756 5.10 21.45 -15.16
CA ASP A 756 3.87 21.47 -15.96
C ASP A 756 4.11 20.99 -17.40
N LEU A 757 5.25 21.38 -18.02
CA LEU A 757 5.65 20.90 -19.34
C LEU A 757 5.93 19.40 -19.34
N ALA A 758 6.66 18.88 -18.35
CA ALA A 758 6.92 17.45 -18.22
C ALA A 758 5.66 16.64 -17.94
N VAL A 759 4.74 17.14 -17.12
CA VAL A 759 3.47 16.47 -16.87
C VAL A 759 2.61 16.45 -18.13
N LYS A 760 2.57 17.53 -18.91
CA LYS A 760 1.89 17.54 -20.23
C LYS A 760 2.48 16.50 -21.17
N ALA A 761 3.81 16.39 -21.25
CA ALA A 761 4.47 15.37 -22.06
C ALA A 761 4.15 13.95 -21.59
N ALA A 762 4.25 13.69 -20.27
CA ALA A 762 3.90 12.41 -19.68
C ALA A 762 2.43 12.03 -19.90
N ARG A 763 1.53 13.00 -19.73
CA ARG A 763 0.08 12.82 -19.97
C ARG A 763 -0.20 12.49 -21.43
N ALA A 764 0.42 13.19 -22.38
CA ALA A 764 0.27 12.87 -23.80
C ALA A 764 0.80 11.47 -24.13
N ALA A 765 1.97 11.10 -23.59
CA ALA A 765 2.58 9.78 -23.77
C ALA A 765 1.74 8.64 -23.15
N PHE A 766 1.07 8.89 -22.03
CA PHE A 766 0.18 7.91 -21.40
C PHE A 766 -1.18 7.83 -22.10
N ASP A 767 -1.89 8.95 -22.19
CA ASP A 767 -3.28 8.98 -22.67
C ASP A 767 -3.38 8.65 -24.15
N HIS A 768 -2.37 8.97 -24.96
CA HIS A 768 -2.39 8.82 -26.43
C HIS A 768 -1.17 8.10 -27.01
N GLY A 769 -0.05 8.07 -26.29
CA GLY A 769 1.18 7.45 -26.75
C GLY A 769 1.17 5.92 -26.72
N PRO A 770 2.21 5.30 -27.31
CA PRO A 770 2.29 3.86 -27.46
C PRO A 770 2.59 3.13 -26.14
N TRP A 771 3.28 3.77 -25.18
CA TRP A 771 3.87 3.07 -24.03
C TRP A 771 2.91 2.19 -23.21
N PRO A 772 1.78 2.70 -22.67
CA PRO A 772 0.83 1.86 -21.94
C PRO A 772 0.07 0.87 -22.85
N ARG A 773 0.13 1.06 -24.18
CA ARG A 773 -0.52 0.21 -25.20
C ARG A 773 0.40 -0.87 -25.75
N LEU A 774 1.71 -0.75 -25.55
CA LEU A 774 2.65 -1.80 -25.92
C LEU A 774 2.34 -3.07 -25.13
N PRO A 775 2.47 -4.26 -25.74
CA PRO A 775 2.50 -5.50 -24.99
C PRO A 775 3.62 -5.45 -23.93
N GLY A 776 3.38 -6.09 -22.78
CA GLY A 776 4.38 -6.16 -21.71
C GLY A 776 5.74 -6.68 -22.18
N ALA A 777 5.74 -7.65 -23.09
CA ALA A 777 6.96 -8.21 -23.67
C ALA A 777 7.77 -7.18 -24.48
N GLU A 778 7.11 -6.23 -25.15
CA GLU A 778 7.80 -5.18 -25.91
C GLU A 778 8.40 -4.12 -24.97
N ARG A 779 7.67 -3.73 -23.92
CA ARG A 779 8.25 -2.90 -22.85
C ARG A 779 9.45 -3.59 -22.21
N GLY A 780 9.34 -4.89 -21.94
CA GLY A 780 10.43 -5.71 -21.42
C GLY A 780 11.68 -5.68 -22.30
N ARG A 781 11.54 -5.80 -23.64
CA ARG A 781 12.69 -5.70 -24.56
C ARG A 781 13.39 -4.34 -24.50
N ILE A 782 12.63 -3.24 -24.49
CA ILE A 782 13.18 -1.88 -24.37
C ILE A 782 13.93 -1.73 -23.04
N MET A 783 13.35 -2.24 -21.95
CA MET A 783 14.00 -2.22 -20.64
C MET A 783 15.27 -3.10 -20.58
N MET A 784 15.28 -4.27 -21.20
CA MET A 784 16.50 -5.10 -21.30
C MET A 784 17.62 -4.34 -22.01
N LYS A 785 17.31 -3.65 -23.11
CA LYS A 785 18.29 -2.80 -23.81
C LYS A 785 18.77 -1.64 -22.93
N LEU A 786 17.90 -1.05 -22.12
CA LEU A 786 18.30 -0.04 -21.14
C LEU A 786 19.29 -0.61 -20.12
N ALA A 787 19.05 -1.81 -19.58
CA ALA A 787 19.99 -2.48 -18.68
C ALA A 787 21.36 -2.72 -19.34
N ASP A 788 21.37 -3.17 -20.60
CA ASP A 788 22.62 -3.40 -21.33
C ASP A 788 23.39 -2.09 -21.59
N LEU A 789 22.70 -0.98 -21.83
CA LEU A 789 23.30 0.34 -21.94
C LEU A 789 23.85 0.83 -20.61
N ILE A 790 23.17 0.54 -19.49
CA ILE A 790 23.69 0.87 -18.15
C ILE A 790 25.01 0.12 -17.90
N ASP A 791 25.08 -1.17 -18.22
CA ASP A 791 26.32 -1.95 -18.07
C ASP A 791 27.45 -1.43 -18.98
N GLN A 792 27.14 -1.03 -20.21
CA GLN A 792 28.13 -0.44 -21.13
C GLN A 792 28.71 0.89 -20.62
N HIS A 793 27.94 1.64 -19.84
CA HIS A 793 28.32 2.95 -19.31
C HIS A 793 28.59 2.94 -17.79
N LEU A 794 28.77 1.75 -17.21
CA LEU A 794 28.86 1.52 -15.77
C LEU A 794 29.92 2.37 -15.08
N GLU A 795 31.12 2.48 -15.67
CA GLU A 795 32.22 3.24 -15.07
C GLU A 795 31.92 4.75 -15.04
N GLU A 796 31.34 5.29 -16.11
CA GLU A 796 30.97 6.71 -16.16
C GLU A 796 29.89 7.04 -15.13
N LEU A 797 28.87 6.18 -15.00
CA LEU A 797 27.82 6.30 -13.99
C LEU A 797 28.37 6.20 -12.56
N ALA A 798 29.30 5.27 -12.31
CA ALA A 798 29.94 5.11 -11.01
C ALA A 798 30.77 6.35 -10.63
N ILE A 799 31.48 6.98 -11.59
CA ILE A 799 32.20 8.23 -11.36
C ILE A 799 31.22 9.36 -11.02
N LEU A 800 30.09 9.48 -11.74
CA LEU A 800 29.08 10.51 -11.46
C LEU A 800 28.52 10.40 -10.04
N ASP A 801 28.12 9.19 -9.61
CA ASP A 801 27.61 8.98 -8.26
C ASP A 801 28.70 9.20 -7.18
N THR A 802 29.96 8.88 -7.49
CA THR A 802 31.10 9.13 -6.59
C THR A 802 31.34 10.63 -6.39
N VAL A 803 31.38 11.40 -7.47
CA VAL A 803 31.71 12.83 -7.42
C VAL A 803 30.56 13.68 -6.87
N ASP A 804 29.30 13.38 -7.22
CA ASP A 804 28.14 14.12 -6.69
C ASP A 804 27.87 13.77 -5.23
N ALA A 805 27.96 12.48 -4.85
CA ALA A 805 27.47 12.01 -3.55
C ALA A 805 28.58 11.63 -2.55
N GLY A 806 29.86 11.64 -2.94
CA GLY A 806 30.98 11.22 -2.07
C GLY A 806 30.96 9.72 -1.72
N LYS A 807 30.28 8.90 -2.53
CA LYS A 807 30.24 7.43 -2.39
C LYS A 807 31.55 6.82 -2.85
N LEU A 808 31.95 5.65 -2.35
CA LEU A 808 33.15 4.98 -2.82
C LEU A 808 33.01 4.55 -4.29
N PHE A 809 33.98 4.91 -5.12
CA PHE A 809 33.97 4.55 -6.54
C PHE A 809 33.99 3.04 -6.75
N SER A 810 34.76 2.32 -5.94
CA SER A 810 34.82 0.85 -5.97
C SER A 810 33.43 0.24 -5.73
N SER A 811 32.72 0.68 -4.69
CA SER A 811 31.36 0.22 -4.38
C SER A 811 30.35 0.59 -5.46
N CYS A 812 30.41 1.81 -6.00
CA CYS A 812 29.51 2.21 -7.09
C CYS A 812 29.74 1.33 -8.34
N LYS A 813 31.01 1.06 -8.67
CA LYS A 813 31.41 0.28 -9.84
C LYS A 813 31.05 -1.21 -9.70
N THR A 814 31.23 -1.81 -8.52
CA THR A 814 31.08 -3.26 -8.33
C THR A 814 29.71 -3.68 -7.78
N VAL A 815 28.97 -2.76 -7.15
CA VAL A 815 27.70 -3.07 -6.48
C VAL A 815 26.58 -2.17 -6.99
N ASP A 816 26.64 -0.85 -6.78
CA ASP A 816 25.46 0.02 -6.93
C ASP A 816 24.94 0.05 -8.38
N ILE A 817 25.81 0.30 -9.36
CA ILE A 817 25.42 0.41 -10.77
C ILE A 817 25.04 -0.97 -11.38
N PRO A 818 25.80 -2.06 -11.16
CA PRO A 818 25.35 -3.40 -11.54
C PRO A 818 23.98 -3.77 -10.96
N GLN A 819 23.71 -3.42 -9.70
CA GLN A 819 22.43 -3.70 -9.06
C GLN A 819 21.27 -2.97 -9.76
N VAL A 820 21.52 -1.76 -10.27
CA VAL A 820 20.55 -1.01 -11.07
C VAL A 820 20.23 -1.71 -12.38
N ALA A 821 21.24 -2.11 -13.17
CA ALA A 821 21.03 -2.83 -14.41
C ALA A 821 20.22 -4.11 -14.18
N GLU A 822 20.58 -4.87 -13.15
CA GLU A 822 19.87 -6.07 -12.77
C GLU A 822 18.43 -5.81 -12.31
N MET A 823 18.16 -4.70 -11.62
CA MET A 823 16.81 -4.31 -11.20
C MET A 823 15.93 -4.00 -12.41
N VAL A 824 16.49 -3.32 -13.41
CA VAL A 824 15.82 -3.11 -14.69
C VAL A 824 15.52 -4.45 -15.35
N ARG A 825 16.46 -5.42 -15.36
CA ARG A 825 16.23 -6.76 -15.91
C ARG A 825 15.13 -7.53 -15.19
N TYR A 826 15.11 -7.49 -13.86
CA TYR A 826 14.07 -8.14 -13.05
C TYR A 826 12.67 -7.65 -13.46
N TYR A 827 12.46 -6.33 -13.49
CA TYR A 827 11.17 -5.77 -13.85
C TYR A 827 10.86 -5.87 -15.35
N ALA A 828 11.88 -5.86 -16.22
CA ALA A 828 11.72 -6.19 -17.63
C ALA A 828 11.17 -7.62 -17.82
N GLY A 829 11.68 -8.58 -17.03
CA GLY A 829 11.20 -9.95 -16.97
C GLY A 829 9.80 -10.09 -16.36
N ALA A 830 9.37 -9.15 -15.53
CA ALA A 830 8.04 -9.11 -14.93
C ALA A 830 6.99 -8.37 -15.78
N ALA A 831 7.40 -7.52 -16.73
CA ALA A 831 6.52 -6.64 -17.48
C ALA A 831 5.38 -7.36 -18.26
N ASP A 832 5.60 -8.63 -18.64
CA ASP A 832 4.62 -9.49 -19.32
C ASP A 832 3.97 -10.55 -18.41
N LYS A 833 4.23 -10.50 -17.09
CA LYS A 833 3.73 -11.44 -16.07
C LYS A 833 2.82 -10.77 -15.04
N ILE A 834 2.28 -9.60 -15.39
CA ILE A 834 1.29 -8.89 -14.59
C ILE A 834 -0.06 -9.57 -14.80
N HIS A 835 -0.54 -10.28 -13.78
CA HIS A 835 -1.79 -11.02 -13.84
C HIS A 835 -2.84 -10.41 -12.92
N GLY A 836 -4.05 -10.22 -13.46
CA GLY A 836 -5.24 -10.12 -12.62
C GLY A 836 -5.72 -11.50 -12.19
N GLU A 837 -6.89 -11.54 -11.58
CA GLU A 837 -7.50 -12.75 -11.05
C GLU A 837 -8.87 -12.98 -11.69
N VAL A 838 -9.21 -14.24 -11.96
CA VAL A 838 -10.59 -14.65 -12.22
C VAL A 838 -11.22 -14.96 -10.87
N LEU A 839 -12.30 -14.24 -10.53
CA LEU A 839 -12.91 -14.29 -9.22
C LEU A 839 -13.97 -15.39 -9.13
N LYS A 840 -14.24 -15.88 -7.91
CA LYS A 840 -15.20 -16.94 -7.66
C LYS A 840 -16.48 -16.37 -7.06
N MET A 841 -17.35 -15.89 -7.94
CA MET A 841 -18.60 -15.24 -7.57
C MET A 841 -19.57 -16.22 -6.89
N SER A 842 -20.38 -15.71 -5.94
CA SER A 842 -21.39 -16.50 -5.22
C SER A 842 -22.74 -16.61 -5.95
N ARG A 843 -22.85 -16.00 -7.14
CA ARG A 843 -24.05 -15.89 -7.97
C ARG A 843 -23.65 -16.03 -9.43
N ASP A 844 -24.63 -16.22 -10.33
CA ASP A 844 -24.48 -16.38 -11.78
C ASP A 844 -23.84 -15.16 -12.50
N LEU A 845 -22.60 -14.87 -12.15
CA LEU A 845 -21.78 -13.75 -12.56
C LEU A 845 -20.38 -14.28 -12.89
N GLN A 846 -19.82 -13.82 -14.00
CA GLN A 846 -18.38 -13.87 -14.25
C GLN A 846 -17.79 -12.56 -13.76
N ALA A 847 -16.76 -12.66 -12.92
CA ALA A 847 -15.95 -11.49 -12.56
C ALA A 847 -14.46 -11.78 -12.70
N TYR A 848 -13.71 -10.73 -12.98
CA TYR A 848 -12.26 -10.77 -13.02
C TYR A 848 -11.68 -9.40 -12.67
N THR A 849 -10.45 -9.39 -12.18
CA THR A 849 -9.69 -8.16 -11.97
C THR A 849 -8.75 -7.91 -13.14
N LEU A 850 -8.57 -6.64 -13.49
CA LEU A 850 -7.53 -6.15 -14.38
C LEU A 850 -6.53 -5.35 -13.54
N LEU A 851 -5.24 -5.56 -13.80
CA LEU A 851 -4.17 -4.73 -13.26
C LEU A 851 -3.70 -3.77 -14.35
N GLU A 852 -4.13 -2.52 -14.25
CA GLU A 852 -3.89 -1.48 -15.26
C GLU A 852 -2.84 -0.48 -14.74
N PRO A 853 -1.98 0.12 -15.56
CA PRO A 853 -1.03 1.13 -15.09
C PRO A 853 -1.75 2.31 -14.42
N ILE A 854 -1.21 2.79 -13.30
CA ILE A 854 -1.84 3.86 -12.50
C ILE A 854 -1.95 5.20 -13.27
N GLY A 855 -1.01 5.46 -14.18
CA GLY A 855 -1.00 6.66 -15.01
C GLY A 855 0.34 7.39 -15.02
N VAL A 856 0.28 8.72 -14.86
CA VAL A 856 1.46 9.57 -14.72
C VAL A 856 1.94 9.53 -13.27
N VAL A 857 3.21 9.21 -13.06
CA VAL A 857 3.80 9.09 -11.71
C VAL A 857 4.88 10.14 -11.47
N GLY A 858 4.83 10.77 -10.30
CA GLY A 858 5.86 11.68 -9.79
C GLY A 858 6.86 10.92 -8.94
N LEU A 859 8.13 10.88 -9.32
CA LEU A 859 9.18 10.15 -8.60
C LEU A 859 10.17 11.15 -8.00
N ILE A 860 10.17 11.31 -6.68
CA ILE A 860 11.04 12.25 -5.97
C ILE A 860 12.04 11.42 -5.15
N VAL A 861 13.32 11.50 -5.51
CA VAL A 861 14.37 10.59 -4.99
C VAL A 861 15.49 11.34 -4.26
N PRO A 862 16.08 10.74 -3.21
CA PRO A 862 17.11 11.37 -2.39
C PRO A 862 18.50 11.20 -3.00
N TRP A 863 19.51 11.72 -2.30
CA TRP A 863 20.89 11.82 -2.77
C TRP A 863 21.82 10.68 -2.34
N ASN A 864 21.42 9.82 -1.40
CA ASN A 864 22.36 8.91 -0.73
C ASN A 864 22.74 7.67 -1.56
N PHE A 865 21.84 7.20 -2.41
CA PHE A 865 22.08 6.21 -3.47
C PHE A 865 21.35 6.68 -4.74
N PRO A 866 21.90 7.68 -5.46
CA PRO A 866 21.19 8.38 -6.55
C PRO A 866 20.68 7.40 -7.62
N SER A 867 21.55 6.52 -8.10
CA SER A 867 21.18 5.51 -9.11
C SER A 867 20.22 4.44 -8.58
N THR A 868 20.52 3.84 -7.42
CA THR A 868 19.74 2.71 -6.88
C THR A 868 18.30 3.13 -6.53
N LEU A 869 18.12 4.27 -5.86
CA LEU A 869 16.80 4.73 -5.42
C LEU A 869 15.98 5.34 -6.56
N LEU A 870 16.64 5.84 -7.61
CA LEU A 870 15.98 6.17 -8.87
C LEU A 870 15.34 4.92 -9.48
N PHE A 871 16.14 3.86 -9.68
CA PHE A 871 15.65 2.66 -10.37
C PHE A 871 14.78 1.74 -9.52
N ALA A 872 14.85 1.84 -8.20
CA ALA A 872 13.85 1.24 -7.30
C ALA A 872 12.43 1.70 -7.63
N LYS A 873 12.27 2.88 -8.23
CA LYS A 873 10.99 3.46 -8.62
C LYS A 873 10.73 3.43 -10.12
N VAL A 874 11.74 3.80 -10.92
CA VAL A 874 11.65 3.82 -12.38
C VAL A 874 11.36 2.44 -12.95
N SER A 875 12.11 1.41 -12.53
CA SER A 875 12.02 0.07 -13.11
C SER A 875 10.61 -0.53 -13.00
N PRO A 876 9.97 -0.59 -11.80
CA PRO A 876 8.61 -1.10 -11.70
C PRO A 876 7.58 -0.19 -12.41
N ALA A 877 7.75 1.14 -12.39
CA ALA A 877 6.84 2.06 -13.08
C ALA A 877 6.87 1.86 -14.61
N LEU A 878 8.06 1.70 -15.20
CA LEU A 878 8.24 1.40 -16.63
C LEU A 878 7.59 0.05 -16.98
N ALA A 879 7.84 -0.99 -16.20
CA ALA A 879 7.30 -2.33 -16.45
C ALA A 879 5.76 -2.34 -16.43
N ALA A 880 5.16 -1.64 -15.46
CA ALA A 880 3.71 -1.48 -15.34
C ALA A 880 3.08 -0.77 -16.56
N GLY A 881 3.85 0.05 -17.28
CA GLY A 881 3.36 0.87 -18.40
C GLY A 881 3.04 2.32 -18.03
N CYS A 882 3.55 2.80 -16.88
CA CYS A 882 3.39 4.19 -16.46
C CYS A 882 4.35 5.12 -17.23
N THR A 883 4.01 6.40 -17.24
CA THR A 883 4.91 7.50 -17.65
C THR A 883 5.29 8.30 -16.41
N MET A 884 6.47 8.94 -16.39
CA MET A 884 6.99 9.53 -15.17
C MET A 884 7.59 10.93 -15.34
N VAL A 885 7.47 11.70 -14.25
CA VAL A 885 8.21 12.94 -14.01
C VAL A 885 9.08 12.72 -12.79
N ILE A 886 10.40 12.78 -12.99
CA ILE A 886 11.41 12.42 -12.01
C ILE A 886 12.07 13.69 -11.50
N LYS A 887 12.17 13.84 -10.19
CA LYS A 887 12.95 14.88 -9.52
C LYS A 887 14.08 14.22 -8.72
N PRO A 888 15.33 14.23 -9.22
CA PRO A 888 16.48 13.82 -8.43
C PRO A 888 16.81 14.88 -7.37
N ALA A 889 17.47 14.48 -6.28
CA ALA A 889 17.96 15.43 -5.28
C ALA A 889 18.89 16.47 -5.90
N GLU A 890 18.82 17.72 -5.40
CA GLU A 890 19.65 18.83 -5.89
C GLU A 890 21.16 18.58 -5.67
N GLN A 891 21.53 17.74 -4.70
CA GLN A 891 22.93 17.34 -4.48
C GLN A 891 23.45 16.40 -5.56
N THR A 892 22.58 15.59 -6.19
CA THR A 892 23.01 14.46 -7.04
C THR A 892 22.22 14.33 -8.34
N PRO A 893 22.15 15.38 -9.18
CA PRO A 893 21.36 15.35 -10.40
C PRO A 893 22.03 14.63 -11.58
N LEU A 894 23.35 14.45 -11.57
CA LEU A 894 24.10 14.18 -12.80
C LEU A 894 23.83 12.79 -13.39
N SER A 895 23.79 11.75 -12.56
CA SER A 895 23.52 10.39 -13.03
C SER A 895 22.09 10.24 -13.56
N ALA A 896 21.10 10.88 -12.93
CA ALA A 896 19.71 10.89 -13.41
C ALA A 896 19.57 11.45 -14.84
N LEU A 897 20.28 12.54 -15.15
CA LEU A 897 20.32 13.09 -16.50
C LEU A 897 21.02 12.14 -17.49
N TYR A 898 22.09 11.47 -17.06
CA TYR A 898 22.75 10.45 -17.88
C TYR A 898 21.81 9.27 -18.19
N TYR A 899 21.04 8.81 -17.21
CA TYR A 899 20.04 7.76 -17.43
C TYR A 899 18.93 8.19 -18.39
N ALA A 900 18.55 9.47 -18.41
CA ALA A 900 17.59 9.99 -19.37
C ALA A 900 18.10 9.85 -20.82
N HIS A 901 19.39 10.13 -21.03
CA HIS A 901 20.06 9.87 -22.30
C HIS A 901 20.05 8.38 -22.67
N LEU A 902 20.39 7.50 -21.72
CA LEU A 902 20.36 6.05 -21.95
C LEU A 902 18.95 5.52 -22.24
N ALA A 903 17.92 6.04 -21.57
CA ALA A 903 16.52 5.70 -21.81
C ALA A 903 16.10 6.04 -23.25
N LYS A 904 16.48 7.23 -23.74
CA LYS A 904 16.26 7.62 -25.14
C LYS A 904 16.96 6.66 -26.11
N LEU A 905 18.23 6.33 -25.87
CA LEU A 905 18.98 5.37 -26.70
C LEU A 905 18.38 3.95 -26.68
N ALA A 906 17.84 3.54 -25.54
CA ALA A 906 17.16 2.25 -25.39
C ALA A 906 15.88 2.17 -26.24
N GLY A 907 15.27 3.32 -26.56
CA GLY A 907 14.01 3.40 -27.30
C GLY A 907 12.80 3.62 -26.39
N VAL A 908 13.00 4.11 -25.17
CA VAL A 908 11.90 4.60 -24.33
C VAL A 908 11.23 5.77 -25.08
N PRO A 909 9.91 5.71 -25.35
CA PRO A 909 9.24 6.75 -26.12
C PRO A 909 9.28 8.14 -25.45
N ASP A 910 9.14 9.16 -26.27
CA ASP A 910 9.13 10.56 -25.81
C ASP A 910 7.99 10.80 -24.82
N GLY A 911 8.31 11.55 -23.76
CA GLY A 911 7.38 11.85 -22.67
C GLY A 911 7.22 10.73 -21.65
N VAL A 912 7.72 9.51 -21.88
CA VAL A 912 7.61 8.42 -20.89
C VAL A 912 8.56 8.64 -19.71
N PHE A 913 9.76 9.16 -19.96
CA PHE A 913 10.81 9.40 -18.96
C PHE A 913 11.19 10.88 -19.00
N ASN A 914 10.84 11.66 -17.98
CA ASN A 914 11.15 13.09 -17.90
C ASN A 914 11.91 13.37 -16.61
N VAL A 915 13.03 14.10 -16.67
CA VAL A 915 13.87 14.44 -15.52
C VAL A 915 13.91 15.94 -15.34
N ILE A 916 13.40 16.40 -14.19
CA ILE A 916 13.39 17.80 -13.77
C ILE A 916 14.36 17.97 -12.60
N THR A 917 15.56 18.47 -12.90
CA THR A 917 16.50 18.90 -11.85
C THR A 917 15.99 20.20 -11.23
N GLY A 918 16.11 20.36 -9.92
CA GLY A 918 15.59 21.53 -9.20
C GLY A 918 15.58 21.30 -7.70
N PHE A 919 15.06 22.25 -6.92
CA PHE A 919 14.99 22.11 -5.46
C PHE A 919 13.72 21.38 -5.02
N GLY A 920 13.76 20.75 -3.84
CA GLY A 920 12.58 20.10 -3.25
C GLY A 920 11.39 21.06 -3.06
N LYS A 921 11.66 22.29 -2.61
CA LYS A 921 10.64 23.33 -2.33
C LYS A 921 9.96 23.93 -3.59
N THR A 922 10.55 23.75 -4.77
CA THR A 922 10.00 24.22 -6.06
C THR A 922 9.53 23.03 -6.88
N ALA A 923 10.41 22.39 -7.64
CA ALA A 923 10.08 21.26 -8.51
C ALA A 923 9.44 20.07 -7.76
N GLY A 924 9.99 19.70 -6.59
CA GLY A 924 9.44 18.59 -5.79
C GLY A 924 8.03 18.87 -5.25
N ALA A 925 7.80 20.10 -4.77
CA ALA A 925 6.49 20.57 -4.30
C ALA A 925 5.47 20.65 -5.45
N ALA A 926 5.89 21.15 -6.62
CA ALA A 926 5.06 21.21 -7.83
C ALA A 926 4.58 19.82 -8.24
N ILE A 927 5.46 18.81 -8.29
CA ILE A 927 5.10 17.41 -8.56
C ILE A 927 4.08 16.90 -7.53
N SER A 928 4.29 17.17 -6.25
CA SER A 928 3.43 16.67 -5.17
C SER A 928 2.01 17.26 -5.23
N HIS A 929 1.88 18.53 -5.62
CA HIS A 929 0.60 19.24 -5.71
C HIS A 929 -0.08 19.12 -7.09
N HIS A 930 0.62 18.70 -8.15
CA HIS A 930 0.08 18.74 -9.52
C HIS A 930 -1.22 17.94 -9.66
N MET A 931 -2.22 18.51 -10.33
CA MET A 931 -3.57 17.90 -10.45
C MET A 931 -3.63 16.73 -11.43
N ASP A 932 -2.71 16.67 -12.40
CA ASP A 932 -2.64 15.62 -13.43
C ASP A 932 -1.57 14.55 -13.18
N ILE A 933 -1.04 14.43 -11.95
CA ILE A 933 -0.20 13.29 -11.53
C ILE A 933 -1.05 12.32 -10.72
N ASP A 934 -1.06 11.03 -11.09
CA ASP A 934 -1.95 10.00 -10.52
C ASP A 934 -1.36 9.35 -9.24
N LYS A 935 -0.04 9.30 -9.12
CA LYS A 935 0.69 8.79 -7.93
C LYS A 935 2.00 9.54 -7.71
N VAL A 936 2.40 9.72 -6.46
CA VAL A 936 3.75 10.18 -6.09
C VAL A 936 4.46 9.13 -5.25
N SER A 937 5.69 8.77 -5.63
CA SER A 937 6.57 7.94 -4.82
C SER A 937 7.75 8.80 -4.35
N PHE A 938 7.88 8.93 -3.03
CA PHE A 938 8.88 9.78 -2.39
C PHE A 938 9.76 8.95 -1.45
N THR A 939 11.07 9.14 -1.56
CA THR A 939 12.03 8.67 -0.56
C THR A 939 12.82 9.88 -0.05
N GLY A 940 12.93 10.03 1.27
CA GLY A 940 13.61 11.17 1.87
C GLY A 940 13.30 11.35 3.36
N SER A 941 13.27 12.59 3.85
CA SER A 941 13.04 12.84 5.27
C SER A 941 11.57 12.68 5.67
N THR A 942 11.32 12.30 6.92
CA THR A 942 9.97 12.24 7.49
C THR A 942 9.23 13.58 7.37
N GLU A 943 9.92 14.71 7.59
CA GLU A 943 9.35 16.05 7.48
C GLU A 943 8.77 16.31 6.09
N VAL A 944 9.56 16.11 5.04
CA VAL A 944 9.12 16.32 3.65
C VAL A 944 8.08 15.27 3.26
N GLY A 945 8.17 14.04 3.74
CA GLY A 945 7.14 13.02 3.54
C GLY A 945 5.75 13.47 4.02
N ARG A 946 5.67 14.19 5.14
CA ARG A 946 4.41 14.80 5.61
C ARG A 946 3.91 15.89 4.69
N GLU A 947 4.81 16.70 4.11
CA GLU A 947 4.45 17.74 3.15
C GLU A 947 3.92 17.15 1.85
N VAL A 948 4.57 16.10 1.33
CA VAL A 948 4.14 15.36 0.12
C VAL A 948 2.73 14.79 0.32
N MET A 949 2.48 14.09 1.44
CA MET A 949 1.16 13.52 1.74
C MET A 949 0.09 14.61 1.91
N GLN A 950 0.43 15.76 2.51
CA GLN A 950 -0.48 16.91 2.59
C GLN A 950 -0.76 17.55 1.24
N ALA A 951 0.26 17.67 0.37
CA ALA A 951 0.10 18.22 -0.97
C ALA A 951 -0.79 17.33 -1.85
N ALA A 952 -0.65 16.01 -1.75
CA ALA A 952 -1.53 15.04 -2.38
C ALA A 952 -2.98 15.20 -1.90
N ALA A 953 -3.19 15.30 -0.59
CA ALA A 953 -4.51 15.48 0.01
C ALA A 953 -5.17 16.82 -0.41
N LYS A 954 -4.40 17.91 -0.50
CA LYS A 954 -4.90 19.24 -0.88
C LYS A 954 -5.14 19.41 -2.39
N SER A 955 -4.64 18.48 -3.20
CA SER A 955 -4.80 18.48 -4.66
C SER A 955 -5.85 17.46 -5.09
N ASN A 956 -5.45 16.40 -5.78
CA ASN A 956 -6.32 15.43 -6.43
C ASN A 956 -6.45 14.10 -5.66
N LEU A 957 -6.03 14.02 -4.40
CA LEU A 957 -6.02 12.78 -3.60
C LEU A 957 -5.21 11.65 -4.24
N LYS A 958 -4.20 11.98 -5.05
CA LYS A 958 -3.28 11.00 -5.63
C LYS A 958 -2.68 10.08 -4.57
N GLN A 959 -2.43 8.84 -4.96
CA GLN A 959 -1.79 7.88 -4.08
C GLN A 959 -0.35 8.31 -3.77
N VAL A 960 0.11 8.04 -2.55
CA VAL A 960 1.49 8.29 -2.14
C VAL A 960 2.12 7.01 -1.61
N SER A 961 3.40 6.80 -1.91
CA SER A 961 4.25 5.82 -1.24
C SER A 961 5.47 6.55 -0.69
N LEU A 962 5.79 6.29 0.58
CA LEU A 962 6.73 7.07 1.38
C LEU A 962 7.75 6.13 2.03
N GLU A 963 9.03 6.35 1.77
CA GLU A 963 10.15 5.69 2.48
C GLU A 963 10.97 6.79 3.17
N LEU A 964 10.90 6.84 4.49
CA LEU A 964 11.14 8.07 5.27
C LEU A 964 12.27 7.97 6.30
N GLY A 965 13.20 7.04 6.07
CA GLY A 965 14.34 6.86 6.95
C GLY A 965 14.05 6.00 8.18
N GLY A 966 15.07 5.83 9.00
CA GLY A 966 15.04 4.86 10.08
C GLY A 966 15.97 5.14 11.24
N LYS A 967 15.79 4.31 12.27
CA LYS A 967 16.71 4.19 13.40
C LYS A 967 16.90 2.71 13.73
N SER A 968 17.37 1.98 12.72
CA SER A 968 17.38 0.52 12.69
C SER A 968 18.18 -0.07 13.86
N PRO A 969 17.57 -1.00 14.64
CA PRO A 969 18.29 -1.72 15.67
C PRO A 969 19.06 -2.91 15.07
N LEU A 970 20.23 -3.21 15.62
CA LEU A 970 20.95 -4.48 15.48
C LEU A 970 21.02 -5.12 16.86
N VAL A 971 20.38 -6.27 17.03
CA VAL A 971 20.28 -6.99 18.32
C VAL A 971 21.19 -8.21 18.29
N ILE A 972 22.15 -8.28 19.22
CA ILE A 972 23.22 -9.28 19.26
C ILE A 972 23.10 -10.05 20.57
N PHE A 973 22.82 -11.36 20.47
CA PHE A 973 22.63 -12.26 21.61
C PHE A 973 23.95 -12.91 22.05
N ASP A 974 23.97 -13.46 23.27
CA ASP A 974 25.17 -14.04 23.91
C ASP A 974 25.79 -15.20 23.12
N ASP A 975 25.00 -15.86 22.26
CA ASP A 975 25.44 -16.99 21.44
C ASP A 975 26.05 -16.58 20.09
N ALA A 976 26.20 -15.27 19.84
CA ALA A 976 26.79 -14.72 18.62
C ALA A 976 28.32 -14.91 18.55
N ASP A 977 28.85 -15.11 17.33
CA ASP A 977 30.28 -14.91 17.07
C ASP A 977 30.61 -13.42 17.18
N ILE A 978 31.46 -13.05 18.14
CA ILE A 978 31.81 -11.65 18.44
C ILE A 978 32.55 -10.98 17.28
N ASN A 979 33.37 -11.70 16.52
CA ASN A 979 34.09 -11.13 15.38
C ASN A 979 33.12 -10.75 14.27
N MET A 980 32.27 -11.71 13.87
CA MET A 980 31.24 -11.50 12.86
C MET A 980 30.28 -10.39 13.30
N ALA A 981 29.84 -10.40 14.56
CA ALA A 981 28.94 -9.40 15.08
C ALA A 981 29.54 -7.99 15.06
N ALA A 982 30.83 -7.85 15.41
CA ALA A 982 31.53 -6.58 15.36
C ALA A 982 31.73 -6.09 13.90
N ASP A 983 32.05 -6.99 12.98
CA ASP A 983 32.15 -6.67 11.55
C ASP A 983 30.81 -6.19 10.96
N LEU A 984 29.72 -6.92 11.23
CA LEU A 984 28.39 -6.53 10.78
C LEU A 984 27.91 -5.22 11.42
N ALA A 985 28.24 -4.98 12.70
CA ALA A 985 27.89 -3.72 13.37
C ALA A 985 28.62 -2.51 12.76
N LEU A 986 29.91 -2.65 12.41
CA LEU A 986 30.66 -1.60 11.72
C LEU A 986 30.17 -1.41 10.29
N LEU A 987 30.02 -2.48 9.53
CA LEU A 987 29.47 -2.44 8.17
C LEU A 987 28.11 -1.71 8.18
N GLY A 988 27.22 -2.11 9.08
CA GLY A 988 25.86 -1.61 9.17
C GLY A 988 25.73 -0.10 9.47
N ILE A 989 26.77 0.57 10.00
CA ILE A 989 26.75 2.00 10.27
C ILE A 989 27.78 2.82 9.48
N LEU A 990 28.87 2.21 9.03
CA LEU A 990 29.95 2.92 8.34
C LEU A 990 29.88 2.78 6.81
N PHE A 991 29.18 1.77 6.29
CA PHE A 991 28.92 1.69 4.85
C PHE A 991 28.21 2.97 4.37
N ASN A 992 28.63 3.47 3.22
CA ASN A 992 28.20 4.76 2.69
C ASN A 992 28.20 5.88 3.75
N LYS A 993 29.23 5.92 4.61
CA LYS A 993 29.42 6.92 5.67
C LYS A 993 28.20 7.10 6.59
N GLY A 994 27.38 6.05 6.75
CA GLY A 994 26.17 6.06 7.57
C GLY A 994 24.99 6.85 6.98
N GLU A 995 25.12 7.36 5.76
CA GLU A 995 24.06 8.02 5.00
C GLU A 995 23.16 6.95 4.33
N ILE A 996 22.50 6.13 5.15
CA ILE A 996 21.61 5.05 4.69
C ILE A 996 20.39 4.99 5.62
N CYS A 997 19.19 4.96 5.04
CA CYS A 997 17.92 4.90 5.79
C CYS A 997 17.83 3.68 6.71
N VAL A 998 18.47 2.57 6.32
CA VAL A 998 18.50 1.30 7.06
C VAL A 998 19.72 1.12 7.97
N ALA A 999 20.61 2.11 8.12
CA ALA A 999 21.83 1.95 8.90
C ALA A 999 21.57 1.46 10.35
N SER A 1000 22.38 0.52 10.83
CA SER A 1000 22.31 -0.10 12.17
C SER A 1000 22.79 0.86 13.27
N SER A 1001 22.10 1.99 13.39
CA SER A 1001 22.50 3.11 14.24
C SER A 1001 22.26 2.87 15.73
N ARG A 1002 21.43 1.90 16.10
CA ARG A 1002 21.28 1.41 17.48
C ARG A 1002 21.75 -0.03 17.57
N VAL A 1003 22.81 -0.29 18.31
CA VAL A 1003 23.34 -1.63 18.50
C VAL A 1003 23.07 -2.06 19.94
N TYR A 1004 22.33 -3.15 20.11
CA TYR A 1004 21.99 -3.74 21.40
C TYR A 1004 22.75 -5.06 21.54
N VAL A 1005 23.61 -5.18 22.54
CA VAL A 1005 24.40 -6.38 22.79
C VAL A 1005 24.04 -6.96 24.16
N GLN A 1006 23.84 -8.27 24.23
CA GLN A 1006 23.45 -8.93 25.46
C GLN A 1006 24.57 -8.88 26.50
N GLU A 1007 24.20 -8.80 27.78
CA GLU A 1007 25.13 -8.50 28.87
C GLU A 1007 26.30 -9.48 29.03
N GLY A 1008 26.17 -10.73 28.60
CA GLY A 1008 27.20 -11.76 28.74
C GLY A 1008 28.42 -11.54 27.86
N ILE A 1009 28.25 -10.92 26.68
CA ILE A 1009 29.34 -10.68 25.71
C ILE A 1009 29.67 -9.19 25.50
N TYR A 1010 28.93 -8.27 26.13
CA TYR A 1010 29.03 -6.82 25.87
C TYR A 1010 30.45 -6.26 26.00
N ASP A 1011 31.16 -6.54 27.09
CA ASP A 1011 32.48 -5.95 27.35
C ASP A 1011 33.55 -6.44 26.37
N GLU A 1012 33.46 -7.69 25.93
CA GLU A 1012 34.35 -8.26 24.91
C GLU A 1012 34.03 -7.67 23.53
N PHE A 1013 32.74 -7.57 23.20
CA PHE A 1013 32.28 -6.93 21.97
C PHE A 1013 32.76 -5.48 21.85
N VAL A 1014 32.65 -4.67 22.92
CA VAL A 1014 33.12 -3.27 22.93
C VAL A 1014 34.61 -3.18 22.59
N LYS A 1015 35.45 -4.03 23.20
CA LYS A 1015 36.89 -4.07 22.90
C LYS A 1015 37.13 -4.43 21.44
N LYS A 1016 36.45 -5.46 20.94
CA LYS A 1016 36.62 -5.94 19.57
C LYS A 1016 36.15 -4.93 18.52
N LEU A 1017 35.03 -4.27 18.78
CA LEU A 1017 34.51 -3.19 17.96
C LEU A 1017 35.51 -2.03 17.88
N GLN A 1018 36.10 -1.63 19.02
CA GLN A 1018 37.09 -0.55 19.06
C GLN A 1018 38.39 -0.91 18.33
N GLU A 1019 38.83 -2.17 18.39
CA GLU A 1019 39.97 -2.67 17.60
C GLU A 1019 39.70 -2.53 16.11
N LYS A 1020 38.59 -3.11 15.63
CA LYS A 1020 38.24 -3.11 14.20
C LYS A 1020 37.94 -1.71 13.65
N ALA A 1021 37.36 -0.81 14.46
CA ALA A 1021 37.07 0.55 14.04
C ALA A 1021 38.33 1.38 13.71
N LYS A 1022 39.52 1.02 14.25
CA LYS A 1022 40.78 1.72 13.97
C LYS A 1022 41.32 1.47 12.57
N ASP A 1023 40.95 0.34 11.97
CA ASP A 1023 41.39 -0.04 10.63
C ASP A 1023 40.48 0.57 9.53
N TRP A 1024 39.48 1.37 9.93
CA TRP A 1024 38.56 2.02 9.00
C TRP A 1024 39.13 3.32 8.42
N VAL A 1025 39.59 3.26 7.17
CA VAL A 1025 40.28 4.37 6.49
C VAL A 1025 39.27 5.37 5.92
N VAL A 1026 39.35 6.63 6.34
CA VAL A 1026 38.57 7.76 5.80
C VAL A 1026 39.43 8.56 4.83
N GLY A 1027 38.95 8.84 3.62
CA GLY A 1027 39.74 9.54 2.60
C GLY A 1027 39.03 9.76 1.28
N ASP A 1028 39.79 10.04 0.22
CA ASP A 1028 39.23 10.27 -1.12
C ASP A 1028 38.49 9.01 -1.61
N PRO A 1029 37.20 9.09 -1.95
CA PRO A 1029 36.41 7.93 -2.38
C PRO A 1029 36.87 7.29 -3.70
N PHE A 1030 37.79 7.90 -4.45
CA PHE A 1030 38.42 7.29 -5.62
C PHE A 1030 39.67 6.47 -5.28
N ASP A 1031 40.22 6.58 -4.07
CA ASP A 1031 41.32 5.72 -3.62
C ASP A 1031 40.77 4.33 -3.25
N PRO A 1032 41.22 3.25 -3.91
CA PRO A 1032 40.75 1.90 -3.63
C PRO A 1032 41.07 1.40 -2.22
N ASN A 1033 41.95 2.08 -1.47
CA ASN A 1033 42.31 1.72 -0.10
C ASN A 1033 41.45 2.44 0.96
N VAL A 1034 40.51 3.29 0.54
CA VAL A 1034 39.62 4.04 1.43
C VAL A 1034 38.34 3.24 1.68
N HIS A 1035 37.92 3.17 2.95
CA HIS A 1035 36.68 2.53 3.39
C HIS A 1035 35.52 3.53 3.55
N GLN A 1036 35.80 4.83 3.58
CA GLN A 1036 34.78 5.87 3.77
C GLN A 1036 35.14 7.21 3.10
N GLY A 1037 34.21 7.72 2.28
CA GLY A 1037 34.28 9.05 1.68
C GLY A 1037 33.73 10.17 2.59
N PRO A 1038 33.54 11.38 2.04
CA PRO A 1038 32.95 12.51 2.75
C PRO A 1038 31.42 12.40 2.84
N GLN A 1039 30.81 13.14 3.78
CA GLN A 1039 29.36 13.39 3.81
C GLN A 1039 28.93 14.15 2.55
N VAL A 1040 27.69 13.98 2.10
CA VAL A 1040 27.22 14.49 0.80
C VAL A 1040 27.39 16.00 0.60
N ASP A 1041 27.19 16.79 1.65
CA ASP A 1041 27.28 18.24 1.60
C ASP A 1041 27.61 18.83 2.98
N LYS A 1042 27.87 20.15 2.99
CA LYS A 1042 28.18 20.88 4.23
C LYS A 1042 27.04 20.83 5.25
N LYS A 1043 25.78 20.88 4.80
CA LYS A 1043 24.62 20.92 5.69
C LYS A 1043 24.50 19.60 6.47
N GLN A 1044 24.69 18.48 5.79
CA GLN A 1044 24.67 17.15 6.39
C GLN A 1044 25.87 16.94 7.32
N PHE A 1045 27.05 17.38 6.90
CA PHE A 1045 28.25 17.41 7.75
C PHE A 1045 28.05 18.16 9.07
N ASP A 1046 27.57 19.41 9.00
CA ASP A 1046 27.32 20.24 10.18
C ASP A 1046 26.23 19.62 11.09
N LYS A 1047 25.18 19.03 10.50
CA LYS A 1047 24.13 18.31 11.23
C LYS A 1047 24.71 17.16 12.04
N ILE A 1048 25.54 16.32 11.44
CA ILE A 1048 26.13 15.15 12.10
C ILE A 1048 27.04 15.59 13.25
N LEU A 1049 27.89 16.60 13.04
CA LEU A 1049 28.74 17.14 14.11
C LEU A 1049 27.90 17.66 15.28
N THR A 1050 26.76 18.29 15.01
CA THR A 1050 25.81 18.72 16.05
C THR A 1050 25.25 17.53 16.84
N TYR A 1051 24.89 16.43 16.18
CA TYR A 1051 24.45 15.21 16.86
C TYR A 1051 25.55 14.56 17.70
N ILE A 1052 26.80 14.59 17.24
CA ILE A 1052 27.96 14.13 18.02
C ILE A 1052 28.10 14.94 19.30
N GLU A 1053 27.99 16.27 19.23
CA GLU A 1053 27.99 17.13 20.42
C GLU A 1053 26.79 16.87 21.33
N HIS A 1054 25.60 16.59 20.79
CA HIS A 1054 24.46 16.15 21.59
C HIS A 1054 24.73 14.82 22.32
N GLY A 1055 25.43 13.88 21.70
CA GLY A 1055 25.86 12.64 22.36
C GLY A 1055 26.77 12.91 23.57
N LYS A 1056 27.82 13.72 23.37
CA LYS A 1056 28.75 14.13 24.44
C LYS A 1056 28.02 14.85 25.58
N ASN A 1057 27.18 15.84 25.24
CA ASN A 1057 26.45 16.65 26.21
C ASN A 1057 25.30 15.90 26.89
N GLY A 1058 24.76 14.86 26.25
CA GLY A 1058 23.71 14.00 26.79
C GLY A 1058 24.20 13.01 27.84
N GLY A 1059 25.53 12.93 28.06
CA GLY A 1059 26.14 12.03 29.03
C GLY A 1059 26.44 10.62 28.49
N ALA A 1060 26.40 10.43 27.17
CA ALA A 1060 26.94 9.22 26.56
C ALA A 1060 28.47 9.29 26.53
N THR A 1061 29.12 8.13 26.58
CA THR A 1061 30.58 8.02 26.58
C THR A 1061 31.09 7.89 25.15
N LEU A 1062 31.94 8.80 24.70
CA LEU A 1062 32.59 8.70 23.38
C LEU A 1062 33.72 7.66 23.42
N LEU A 1063 33.53 6.53 22.74
CA LEU A 1063 34.50 5.43 22.69
C LEU A 1063 35.59 5.65 21.65
N THR A 1064 35.22 6.16 20.47
CA THR A 1064 36.13 6.49 19.36
C THR A 1064 35.49 7.52 18.44
N GLY A 1065 36.29 8.23 17.65
CA GLY A 1065 35.85 9.21 16.66
C GLY A 1065 35.41 10.55 17.25
N GLY A 1066 34.29 11.07 16.74
CA GLY A 1066 33.60 12.23 17.30
C GLY A 1066 34.15 13.59 16.86
N LYS A 1067 34.87 13.65 15.74
CA LYS A 1067 35.45 14.87 15.16
C LYS A 1067 35.61 14.77 13.63
N PRO A 1068 35.76 15.91 12.93
CA PRO A 1068 36.06 15.92 11.50
C PRO A 1068 37.51 15.50 11.18
N VAL A 1069 37.76 15.07 9.95
CA VAL A 1069 39.07 14.66 9.43
C VAL A 1069 39.55 15.62 8.34
N GLY A 1070 40.83 16.01 8.40
CA GLY A 1070 41.45 16.88 7.39
C GLY A 1070 40.99 18.34 7.44
N ASN A 1071 41.48 19.14 6.49
CA ASN A 1071 41.20 20.59 6.41
C ASN A 1071 40.29 20.97 5.22
N LYS A 1072 39.99 20.02 4.32
CA LYS A 1072 39.19 20.22 3.11
C LYS A 1072 38.29 19.00 2.91
N GLY A 1073 37.08 19.24 2.43
CA GLY A 1073 36.04 18.22 2.27
C GLY A 1073 35.28 17.93 3.57
N TYR A 1074 34.22 17.12 3.44
CA TYR A 1074 33.23 16.90 4.51
C TYR A 1074 33.44 15.55 5.23
N TYR A 1075 34.65 15.28 5.73
CA TYR A 1075 35.01 13.99 6.32
C TYR A 1075 34.79 13.94 7.84
N ILE A 1076 34.17 12.86 8.34
CA ILE A 1076 33.89 12.65 9.77
C ILE A 1076 34.46 11.29 10.19
N GLU A 1077 35.09 11.21 11.37
CA GLU A 1077 35.60 9.95 11.90
C GLU A 1077 34.46 8.96 12.25
N PRO A 1078 34.66 7.64 12.05
CA PRO A 1078 33.79 6.61 12.60
C PRO A 1078 33.58 6.82 14.10
N THR A 1079 32.34 7.08 14.51
CA THR A 1079 32.03 7.51 15.87
C THR A 1079 31.18 6.47 16.58
N VAL A 1080 31.60 6.07 17.79
CA VAL A 1080 30.85 5.13 18.64
C VAL A 1080 30.61 5.75 20.01
N PHE A 1081 29.35 5.78 20.44
CA PHE A 1081 28.97 6.13 21.80
C PHE A 1081 28.53 4.89 22.57
N THR A 1082 29.04 4.72 23.79
CA THR A 1082 28.53 3.76 24.79
C THR A 1082 27.72 4.49 25.86
N ASP A 1083 27.11 3.72 26.77
CA ASP A 1083 26.30 4.25 27.88
C ASP A 1083 25.13 5.13 27.42
N VAL A 1084 24.65 4.85 26.20
CA VAL A 1084 23.51 5.54 25.60
C VAL A 1084 22.23 5.08 26.29
N LYS A 1085 21.36 6.03 26.64
CA LYS A 1085 20.00 5.76 27.14
C LYS A 1085 19.00 5.87 26.00
N ASP A 1086 17.93 5.09 26.06
CA ASP A 1086 16.96 5.02 24.96
C ASP A 1086 16.28 6.37 24.66
N ASP A 1087 16.15 7.27 25.63
CA ASP A 1087 15.54 8.59 25.48
C ASP A 1087 16.51 9.68 24.95
N MET A 1088 17.79 9.37 24.78
CA MET A 1088 18.76 10.32 24.21
C MET A 1088 18.44 10.62 22.74
N LEU A 1089 18.71 11.85 22.30
CA LEU A 1089 18.52 12.26 20.89
C LEU A 1089 19.28 11.35 19.91
N ILE A 1090 20.52 10.98 20.22
CA ILE A 1090 21.32 10.07 19.37
C ILE A 1090 20.76 8.65 19.29
N ALA A 1091 19.89 8.25 20.22
CA ALA A 1091 19.16 6.99 20.18
C ALA A 1091 17.81 7.12 19.46
N GLN A 1092 17.15 8.28 19.48
CA GLN A 1092 15.81 8.46 18.92
C GLN A 1092 15.79 9.02 17.49
N ASP A 1093 16.73 9.91 17.15
CA ASP A 1093 16.73 10.62 15.88
C ASP A 1093 17.66 9.98 14.84
N GLU A 1094 17.24 10.05 13.58
CA GLU A 1094 18.06 9.68 12.43
C GLU A 1094 19.18 10.71 12.23
N ILE A 1095 20.40 10.31 12.57
CA ILE A 1095 21.61 11.11 12.43
C ILE A 1095 22.02 11.15 10.95
N PHE A 1096 21.92 9.99 10.28
CA PHE A 1096 22.28 9.79 8.87
C PHE A 1096 23.77 10.10 8.62
N GLY A 1097 24.62 9.51 9.45
CA GLY A 1097 26.08 9.71 9.45
C GLY A 1097 26.76 8.58 10.22
N PRO A 1098 28.11 8.56 10.30
CA PRO A 1098 28.87 7.42 10.81
C PRO A 1098 28.92 7.41 12.35
N VAL A 1099 27.76 7.36 12.99
CA VAL A 1099 27.57 7.48 14.45
C VAL A 1099 26.73 6.31 14.99
N MET A 1100 27.36 5.45 15.76
CA MET A 1100 26.75 4.29 16.43
C MET A 1100 26.36 4.61 17.88
N ALA A 1101 25.13 4.26 18.26
CA ALA A 1101 24.69 4.20 19.65
C ALA A 1101 24.73 2.75 20.15
N LEU A 1102 25.72 2.42 20.98
CA LEU A 1102 25.92 1.08 21.53
C LEU A 1102 25.32 0.97 22.94
N MET A 1103 24.49 -0.05 23.14
CA MET A 1103 23.68 -0.27 24.33
C MET A 1103 23.71 -1.75 24.75
N LYS A 1104 23.50 -1.99 26.04
CA LYS A 1104 23.45 -3.32 26.64
C LYS A 1104 22.02 -3.73 26.97
N PHE A 1105 21.64 -5.00 26.83
CA PHE A 1105 20.35 -5.54 27.29
C PHE A 1105 20.53 -6.89 28.01
N LYS A 1106 19.49 -7.37 28.69
CA LYS A 1106 19.53 -8.63 29.45
C LYS A 1106 18.63 -9.75 28.91
N THR A 1107 17.36 -9.45 28.62
CA THR A 1107 16.38 -10.46 28.19
C THR A 1107 15.86 -10.22 26.78
N ILE A 1108 15.27 -11.25 26.17
CA ILE A 1108 14.65 -11.18 24.84
C ILE A 1108 13.52 -10.14 24.83
N GLU A 1109 12.69 -10.12 25.88
CA GLU A 1109 11.56 -9.20 26.03
C GLU A 1109 12.05 -7.75 26.11
N GLU A 1110 13.09 -7.50 26.89
CA GLU A 1110 13.73 -6.18 26.98
C GLU A 1110 14.27 -5.75 25.61
N ALA A 1111 14.97 -6.64 24.90
CA ALA A 1111 15.51 -6.35 23.58
C ALA A 1111 14.42 -5.97 22.57
N ILE A 1112 13.31 -6.72 22.54
CA ILE A 1112 12.16 -6.45 21.68
C ILE A 1112 11.54 -5.09 22.03
N GLN A 1113 11.29 -4.82 23.32
CA GLN A 1113 10.71 -3.55 23.77
C GLN A 1113 11.58 -2.37 23.33
N ARG A 1114 12.90 -2.46 23.55
CA ARG A 1114 13.85 -1.39 23.22
C ARG A 1114 14.05 -1.25 21.73
N ALA A 1115 14.11 -2.34 20.97
CA ALA A 1115 14.15 -2.31 19.51
C ALA A 1115 12.94 -1.56 18.92
N ASN A 1116 11.74 -1.76 19.49
CA ASN A 1116 10.51 -1.08 19.07
C ASN A 1116 10.31 0.33 19.65
N ASN A 1117 11.11 0.75 20.63
CA ASN A 1117 11.05 2.07 21.27
C ASN A 1117 11.68 3.17 20.38
N THR A 1118 11.06 3.37 19.23
CA THR A 1118 11.39 4.40 18.25
C THR A 1118 10.15 4.73 17.44
N ARG A 1119 10.07 5.93 16.86
CA ARG A 1119 8.99 6.31 15.93
C ARG A 1119 9.10 5.64 14.55
N TYR A 1120 10.26 5.08 14.22
CA TYR A 1120 10.58 4.45 12.94
C TYR A 1120 10.30 2.94 12.95
N GLY A 1121 10.40 2.30 11.79
CA GLY A 1121 10.18 0.87 11.62
C GLY A 1121 10.64 0.36 10.25
N LEU A 1122 11.86 0.68 9.84
CA LEU A 1122 12.32 0.39 8.48
C LEU A 1122 13.01 -0.97 8.33
N ALA A 1123 14.13 -1.15 9.01
CA ALA A 1123 14.87 -2.40 9.04
C ALA A 1123 15.36 -2.74 10.46
N ALA A 1124 15.74 -3.99 10.68
CA ALA A 1124 16.43 -4.45 11.87
C ALA A 1124 17.38 -5.62 11.55
N GLY A 1125 18.43 -5.76 12.35
CA GLY A 1125 19.33 -6.91 12.33
C GLY A 1125 19.22 -7.73 13.62
N ILE A 1126 19.42 -9.03 13.51
CA ILE A 1126 19.43 -9.99 14.61
C ILE A 1126 20.65 -10.87 14.44
N ILE A 1127 21.47 -11.03 15.48
CA ILE A 1127 22.61 -11.95 15.48
C ILE A 1127 22.43 -12.95 16.62
N THR A 1128 22.16 -14.20 16.24
CA THR A 1128 21.97 -15.35 17.14
C THR A 1128 22.07 -16.67 16.36
N ASN A 1129 22.51 -17.73 17.02
CA ASN A 1129 22.50 -19.10 16.51
C ASN A 1129 21.26 -19.89 16.96
N ASP A 1130 20.45 -19.36 17.90
CA ASP A 1130 19.19 -19.95 18.34
C ASP A 1130 18.03 -19.57 17.40
N LEU A 1131 17.47 -20.60 16.75
CA LEU A 1131 16.35 -20.45 15.82
C LEU A 1131 15.05 -19.95 16.49
N ASN A 1132 14.80 -20.34 17.74
CA ASN A 1132 13.62 -19.89 18.48
C ASN A 1132 13.73 -18.41 18.83
N VAL A 1133 14.93 -17.94 19.21
CA VAL A 1133 15.21 -16.52 19.42
C VAL A 1133 15.04 -15.76 18.12
N ALA A 1134 15.66 -16.21 17.03
CA ALA A 1134 15.55 -15.59 15.71
C ALA A 1134 14.09 -15.43 15.26
N ASN A 1135 13.29 -16.49 15.37
CA ASN A 1135 11.86 -16.47 14.99
C ASN A 1135 11.02 -15.59 15.93
N THR A 1136 11.28 -15.62 17.23
CA THR A 1136 10.54 -14.81 18.21
C THR A 1136 10.80 -13.32 17.99
N VAL A 1137 12.07 -12.95 17.85
CA VAL A 1137 12.51 -11.54 17.75
C VAL A 1137 12.13 -10.96 16.38
N SER A 1138 12.32 -11.69 15.28
CA SER A 1138 11.98 -11.21 13.92
C SER A 1138 10.49 -10.89 13.75
N ARG A 1139 9.60 -11.70 14.34
CA ARG A 1139 8.15 -11.47 14.34
C ARG A 1139 7.72 -10.36 15.29
N SER A 1140 8.53 -10.05 16.30
CA SER A 1140 8.18 -9.08 17.33
C SER A 1140 8.71 -7.66 17.08
N ILE A 1141 9.81 -7.52 16.33
CA ILE A 1141 10.31 -6.21 15.90
C ILE A 1141 9.42 -5.67 14.77
N ARG A 1142 8.89 -4.45 14.94
CA ARG A 1142 8.02 -3.76 13.97
C ARG A 1142 8.84 -3.02 12.92
N ALA A 1143 9.51 -3.77 12.06
CA ALA A 1143 10.28 -3.27 10.92
C ALA A 1143 9.92 -4.02 9.63
N GLY A 1144 10.04 -3.36 8.48
CA GLY A 1144 9.69 -3.97 7.18
C GLY A 1144 10.69 -4.99 6.66
N ILE A 1145 11.96 -4.89 7.06
CA ILE A 1145 12.99 -5.89 6.77
C ILE A 1145 13.69 -6.34 8.05
N ILE A 1146 13.88 -7.66 8.18
CA ILE A 1146 14.70 -8.27 9.21
C ILE A 1146 15.84 -9.06 8.56
N TRP A 1147 17.08 -8.75 8.96
CA TRP A 1147 18.26 -9.53 8.58
C TRP A 1147 18.76 -10.34 9.78
N ILE A 1148 18.91 -11.65 9.60
CA ILE A 1148 19.35 -12.59 10.63
C ILE A 1148 20.75 -13.08 10.22
N ASN A 1149 21.75 -12.81 11.06
CA ASN A 1149 23.17 -13.13 10.83
C ASN A 1149 23.74 -12.55 9.53
N CYS A 1150 23.16 -11.44 9.06
CA CYS A 1150 23.60 -10.66 7.89
C CYS A 1150 23.12 -9.20 8.02
N TYR A 1151 23.53 -8.31 7.13
CA TYR A 1151 23.05 -6.92 7.06
C TYR A 1151 23.20 -6.34 5.65
N PHE A 1152 22.31 -5.43 5.24
CA PHE A 1152 22.26 -4.85 3.88
C PHE A 1152 22.10 -5.86 2.74
N GLU A 1153 21.65 -7.06 3.05
CA GLU A 1153 21.27 -8.03 2.03
C GLU A 1153 19.92 -7.57 1.44
N PHE A 1154 20.00 -6.70 0.44
CA PHE A 1154 18.90 -6.33 -0.45
C PHE A 1154 18.87 -7.27 -1.65
N ASP A 1155 17.70 -7.44 -2.26
CA ASP A 1155 17.51 -8.30 -3.43
C ASP A 1155 16.25 -7.81 -4.14
N ARG A 1156 16.26 -7.94 -5.47
CA ARG A 1156 15.22 -7.44 -6.36
C ARG A 1156 13.90 -8.17 -6.17
N ASP A 1157 13.92 -9.42 -5.74
CA ASP A 1157 12.72 -10.24 -5.50
C ASP A 1157 12.12 -10.05 -4.10
N CYS A 1158 12.78 -9.26 -3.25
CA CYS A 1158 12.38 -9.13 -1.86
C CYS A 1158 11.93 -7.69 -1.56
N PRO A 1159 10.66 -7.51 -1.17
CA PRO A 1159 10.08 -6.19 -0.99
C PRO A 1159 10.67 -5.49 0.24
N TYR A 1160 10.79 -4.17 0.13
CA TYR A 1160 11.35 -3.29 1.14
C TYR A 1160 10.45 -2.08 1.38
N GLY A 1161 10.24 -1.69 2.64
CA GLY A 1161 9.60 -0.41 2.99
C GLY A 1161 9.34 -0.30 4.49
N GLY A 1162 8.88 0.86 4.96
CA GLY A 1162 8.69 1.13 6.38
C GLY A 1162 7.46 0.52 7.05
N TYR A 1163 7.49 0.54 8.38
CA TYR A 1163 6.39 0.58 9.33
C TYR A 1163 6.40 1.96 10.02
N LYS A 1164 5.31 2.33 10.71
CA LYS A 1164 5.23 3.54 11.56
C LYS A 1164 5.64 4.79 10.77
N MET A 1165 6.45 5.69 11.33
CA MET A 1165 6.87 6.93 10.65
C MET A 1165 8.00 6.73 9.63
N SER A 1166 8.49 5.50 9.42
CA SER A 1166 9.34 5.20 8.26
C SER A 1166 8.55 5.16 6.95
N GLY A 1167 7.22 5.33 7.02
CA GLY A 1167 6.35 5.45 5.86
C GLY A 1167 5.68 4.13 5.49
N PHE A 1168 5.20 4.05 4.26
CA PHE A 1168 4.35 2.97 3.74
C PHE A 1168 4.46 2.84 2.22
N GLY A 1169 4.08 1.68 1.70
CA GLY A 1169 4.39 1.23 0.34
C GLY A 1169 5.64 0.36 0.33
N ARG A 1170 5.89 -0.30 -0.81
CA ARG A 1170 7.06 -1.15 -1.01
C ARG A 1170 7.83 -0.72 -2.25
N ASP A 1171 9.15 -0.68 -2.14
CA ASP A 1171 10.09 -0.69 -3.26
C ASP A 1171 10.67 -2.13 -3.38
N SER A 1172 11.14 -2.53 -4.56
CA SER A 1172 11.58 -3.91 -4.87
C SER A 1172 10.47 -4.99 -4.76
N GLY A 1173 10.76 -6.18 -5.28
CA GLY A 1173 9.83 -7.30 -5.38
C GLY A 1173 8.64 -7.04 -6.31
N MET A 1174 7.77 -8.03 -6.46
CA MET A 1174 6.49 -7.88 -7.16
C MET A 1174 5.55 -6.92 -6.42
N GLN A 1175 5.68 -6.80 -5.10
CA GLN A 1175 4.91 -5.85 -4.30
C GLN A 1175 5.24 -4.40 -4.71
N GLY A 1176 6.50 -4.09 -5.01
CA GLY A 1176 6.88 -2.78 -5.56
C GLY A 1176 6.34 -2.51 -6.96
N LEU A 1177 6.12 -3.55 -7.79
CA LEU A 1177 5.44 -3.41 -9.08
C LEU A 1177 3.95 -3.08 -8.91
N TYR A 1178 3.28 -3.75 -7.98
CA TYR A 1178 1.84 -3.55 -7.71
C TYR A 1178 1.50 -2.14 -7.21
N GLU A 1179 2.47 -1.42 -6.64
CA GLU A 1179 2.31 -0.01 -6.27
C GLU A 1179 2.04 0.92 -7.47
N TYR A 1180 2.35 0.50 -8.70
CA TYR A 1180 2.16 1.26 -9.94
C TYR A 1180 0.99 0.74 -10.78
N LEU A 1181 0.17 -0.15 -10.22
CA LEU A 1181 -0.98 -0.76 -10.87
C LEU A 1181 -2.27 -0.42 -10.11
N HIS A 1182 -3.34 -0.21 -10.84
CA HIS A 1182 -4.70 -0.16 -10.32
C HIS A 1182 -5.42 -1.48 -10.55
N THR A 1183 -6.04 -2.01 -9.50
CA THR A 1183 -6.98 -3.14 -9.60
C THR A 1183 -8.35 -2.62 -10.03
N LYS A 1184 -8.84 -3.05 -11.17
CA LYS A 1184 -10.21 -2.81 -11.65
C LYS A 1184 -10.98 -4.12 -11.68
N SER A 1185 -12.17 -4.15 -11.09
CA SER A 1185 -13.08 -5.30 -11.19
C SER A 1185 -14.01 -5.14 -12.38
N VAL A 1186 -14.18 -6.18 -13.18
CA VAL A 1186 -15.17 -6.25 -14.26
C VAL A 1186 -16.11 -7.41 -13.98
N VAL A 1187 -17.42 -7.15 -14.00
CA VAL A 1187 -18.46 -8.11 -13.64
C VAL A 1187 -19.52 -8.17 -14.73
N THR A 1188 -19.92 -9.38 -15.14
CA THR A 1188 -20.98 -9.59 -16.12
C THR A 1188 -21.82 -10.83 -15.76
N PRO A 1189 -23.13 -10.86 -16.04
CA PRO A 1189 -23.93 -12.07 -15.88
C PRO A 1189 -23.44 -13.21 -16.77
N ILE A 1190 -23.62 -14.44 -16.30
CA ILE A 1190 -23.48 -15.65 -17.13
C ILE A 1190 -24.81 -16.41 -17.14
N TYR A 1191 -25.11 -17.06 -18.26
CA TYR A 1191 -26.37 -17.75 -18.48
C TYR A 1191 -26.12 -19.19 -18.90
N SER A 1192 -26.86 -20.13 -18.30
CA SER A 1192 -26.78 -21.56 -18.63
C SER A 1192 -25.36 -22.14 -18.55
N SER A 1193 -24.50 -21.59 -17.67
CA SER A 1193 -23.18 -22.17 -17.43
C SER A 1193 -23.34 -23.54 -16.73
N PRO A 1194 -22.67 -24.60 -17.19
CA PRO A 1194 -22.74 -25.91 -16.54
C PRO A 1194 -22.02 -25.96 -15.19
N TRP A 1195 -21.24 -24.94 -14.85
CA TRP A 1195 -20.57 -24.74 -13.56
C TRP A 1195 -20.55 -23.26 -13.19
N LEU A 1196 -20.60 -22.97 -11.89
CA LEU A 1196 -20.43 -21.63 -11.35
C LEU A 1196 -19.12 -21.57 -10.58
#